data_AF-A0A485CBK2-F1
#
_entry.id   AF-A0A485CBK2-F1
#
_cell.length_a   1.000
_cell.length_b   1.000
_cell.length_c   1.000
_cell.angle_alpha   90.00
_cell.angle_beta   90.00
_cell.angle_gamma   90.00
#
_symmetry.space_group_name_H-M   'P 1'
#
loop_
_entity.id
_entity.type
_entity.pdbx_description
1 polymer ?
#
loop_
_entity_poly.entity_id
_entity_poly.type
_entity_poly.pdbx_seq_one_letter_code
_entity_poly.pdbx_strand_id
1 'polypeptide(L)'
;MQSVKTEWVTFIDPDDFVDIDYFHQIDNLMYKNGEKNLSMLSCNFIFYIEDKNTYSNTHPLNFRFKDGDKILPVMQMDKNPQLHVNSVIFKRDTIIENGILFDDRIKPNFEDGHFVANYILATQESSIAFCSKAKYFYRKRSDGSSSLDTSWEKIGKYTDVLEHGYLDLLEKYNKLGEVPKSIQWTVLYDLIWHFKRIVQHPEKLNILDENQKERYFNLIEQIFKFIDSKQIIEFNLGGAWFYHKVGLLGLFKNQEPPFQIVYAEQYDFVKNQVLLRYFSSQNDIERITIDDKDIIPDFAKTIMHDFVGRTFCYERRLWVHLPDGAKEVRVDIGSVPTKLSLGGRQSAKGISVKDLKGYFKTSIPKFEVDTQFSGAWIFMDRDVQADDNAEHLYRYVKNQYPDQNIFFVLREDSHDWERLEAENFNLINFGSDDHKKALQSCAKVISSHADHYVTNYLGKNMLKGRHFIFLQHGVTKDDLSAWLNSKEQIDCIITTSNPERNSLCANGTRYKFTEKEVALTGFPRHDLLLNNKEKKSNTILFMPTWRKNIIGNRISGGSEFEYNDEFVLSEFFKHWQSVLTSPYLKEIAEKHNASIVFFPHAYIQPYIELFTLPEHIKVMNHVNESMQKLFTDASILVTDYSSVAFEMAVQKKPVIYYQFDEETFFSGTHNYVKGYYDYREHGFGPSRHARK
;
A
#
# COMPACT_ATOMS: atom_id res chain seq x y z
N MET A 1 -7.54 20.40 -36.25
CA MET A 1 -8.26 21.70 -36.28
C MET A 1 -8.38 22.34 -37.66
N GLN A 2 -7.30 22.45 -38.46
CA GLN A 2 -7.31 23.17 -39.76
C GLN A 2 -8.36 22.66 -40.78
N SER A 3 -8.73 21.37 -40.72
CA SER A 3 -9.71 20.76 -41.63
C SER A 3 -11.17 20.85 -41.16
N VAL A 4 -11.42 21.28 -39.92
CA VAL A 4 -12.78 21.37 -39.35
C VAL A 4 -13.47 22.62 -39.92
N LYS A 5 -14.73 22.48 -40.37
CA LYS A 5 -15.54 23.56 -40.96
C LYS A 5 -16.82 23.90 -40.16
N THR A 6 -17.12 23.12 -39.12
CA THR A 6 -18.29 23.31 -38.26
C THR A 6 -18.04 24.38 -37.20
N GLU A 7 -19.09 25.05 -36.74
CA GLU A 7 -19.02 26.04 -35.66
C GLU A 7 -18.51 25.42 -34.35
N TRP A 8 -18.99 24.22 -34.05
CA TRP A 8 -18.65 23.46 -32.85
C TRP A 8 -17.75 22.27 -33.18
N VAL A 9 -16.81 21.96 -32.27
CA VAL A 9 -15.85 20.86 -32.39
C VAL A 9 -15.77 20.07 -31.09
N THR A 10 -15.49 18.77 -31.22
CA THR A 10 -15.22 17.85 -30.11
C THR A 10 -14.04 16.95 -30.47
N PHE A 11 -13.40 16.35 -29.48
CA PHE A 11 -12.21 15.52 -29.60
C PHE A 11 -12.50 14.10 -29.11
N ILE A 12 -13.33 13.35 -29.83
CA ILE A 12 -13.65 11.97 -29.46
C ILE A 12 -12.47 11.07 -29.82
N ASP A 13 -11.95 10.33 -28.82
CA ASP A 13 -10.86 9.38 -29.04
C ASP A 13 -11.32 8.20 -29.91
N PRO A 14 -10.46 7.66 -30.80
CA PRO A 14 -10.88 6.68 -31.80
C PRO A 14 -11.29 5.32 -31.21
N ASP A 15 -10.90 5.02 -29.97
CA ASP A 15 -11.28 3.82 -29.24
C ASP A 15 -12.41 4.04 -28.23
N ASP A 16 -12.80 5.29 -28.01
CA ASP A 16 -13.97 5.65 -27.21
C ASP A 16 -15.24 5.64 -28.06
N PHE A 17 -16.39 5.83 -27.41
CA PHE A 17 -17.67 5.95 -28.09
C PHE A 17 -18.63 6.82 -27.30
N VAL A 18 -19.73 7.23 -27.93
CA VAL A 18 -20.76 8.09 -27.34
C VAL A 18 -22.11 7.40 -27.35
N ASP A 19 -23.00 7.81 -26.45
CA ASP A 19 -24.40 7.36 -26.44
C ASP A 19 -25.11 7.70 -27.75
N ILE A 20 -26.10 6.89 -28.13
CA ILE A 20 -26.82 7.04 -29.41
C ILE A 20 -27.49 8.42 -29.53
N ASP A 21 -27.90 9.00 -28.42
CA ASP A 21 -28.54 10.32 -28.38
C ASP A 21 -27.55 11.46 -28.07
N TYR A 22 -26.24 11.21 -28.00
CA TYR A 22 -25.24 12.16 -27.50
C TYR A 22 -25.36 13.55 -28.14
N PHE A 23 -25.28 13.62 -29.47
CA PHE A 23 -25.40 14.88 -30.21
C PHE A 23 -26.82 15.46 -30.16
N HIS A 24 -27.85 14.62 -30.10
CA HIS A 24 -29.23 15.08 -29.97
C HIS A 24 -29.49 15.76 -28.62
N GLN A 25 -28.93 15.23 -27.52
CA GLN A 25 -29.04 15.86 -26.21
C GLN A 25 -28.30 17.20 -26.14
N ILE A 26 -27.13 17.29 -26.79
CA ILE A 26 -26.35 18.53 -26.92
C ILE A 26 -27.15 19.58 -27.70
N ASP A 27 -27.65 19.22 -28.88
CA ASP A 27 -28.42 20.12 -29.75
C ASP A 27 -29.70 20.61 -29.05
N ASN A 28 -30.43 19.72 -28.39
CA ASN A 28 -31.60 20.06 -27.58
C ASN A 28 -31.28 21.07 -26.46
N LEU A 29 -30.14 20.91 -25.78
CA LEU A 29 -29.73 21.81 -24.72
C LEU A 29 -29.37 23.19 -25.29
N MET A 30 -28.62 23.21 -26.39
CA MET A 30 -28.23 24.46 -27.06
C MET A 30 -29.45 25.21 -27.57
N TYR A 31 -30.38 24.54 -28.25
CA TYR A 31 -31.61 25.14 -28.76
C TYR A 31 -32.44 25.79 -27.64
N LYS A 32 -32.61 25.10 -26.50
CA LYS A 32 -33.35 25.61 -25.34
C LYS A 32 -32.67 26.80 -24.65
N ASN A 33 -31.39 27.03 -24.92
CA ASN A 33 -30.59 28.05 -24.24
C ASN A 33 -29.85 28.97 -25.21
N GLY A 34 -30.35 29.14 -26.44
CA GLY A 34 -29.69 29.92 -27.49
C GLY A 34 -29.43 31.39 -27.15
N GLU A 35 -30.18 31.97 -26.20
CA GLU A 35 -29.93 33.32 -25.69
C GLU A 35 -28.77 33.40 -24.69
N LYS A 36 -28.37 32.26 -24.11
CA LYS A 36 -27.24 32.22 -23.19
C LYS A 36 -25.98 32.15 -24.05
N ASN A 37 -25.07 33.09 -23.85
CA ASN A 37 -23.78 33.18 -24.56
C ASN A 37 -22.89 31.95 -24.28
N LEU A 38 -23.24 30.78 -24.83
CA LEU A 38 -22.56 29.52 -24.60
C LEU A 38 -21.26 29.49 -25.39
N SER A 39 -20.18 29.09 -24.75
CA SER A 39 -18.88 28.84 -25.40
C SER A 39 -18.44 27.39 -25.27
N MET A 40 -19.00 26.63 -24.33
CA MET A 40 -18.52 25.30 -24.00
C MET A 40 -19.65 24.42 -23.47
N LEU A 41 -19.68 23.15 -23.88
CA LEU A 41 -20.62 22.15 -23.36
C LEU A 41 -19.83 20.95 -22.81
N SER A 42 -19.88 20.75 -21.50
CA SER A 42 -19.31 19.61 -20.81
C SER A 42 -20.33 18.47 -20.74
N CYS A 43 -19.89 17.26 -21.11
CA CYS A 43 -20.70 16.06 -21.21
C CYS A 43 -20.31 15.06 -20.11
N ASN A 44 -21.23 14.14 -19.81
CA ASN A 44 -21.08 13.17 -18.73
C ASN A 44 -20.09 12.06 -19.12
N PHE A 45 -18.93 12.06 -18.45
CA PHE A 45 -17.85 11.09 -18.66
C PHE A 45 -18.10 9.80 -17.87
N ILE A 46 -18.22 8.67 -18.58
CA ILE A 46 -18.52 7.36 -18.00
C ILE A 46 -17.45 6.36 -18.42
N PHE A 47 -16.92 5.59 -17.47
CA PHE A 47 -16.00 4.51 -17.80
C PHE A 47 -16.76 3.33 -18.42
N TYR A 48 -16.27 2.82 -19.53
CA TYR A 48 -16.62 1.51 -20.07
C TYR A 48 -15.47 0.54 -19.81
N ILE A 49 -15.70 -0.47 -18.99
CA ILE A 49 -14.71 -1.46 -18.60
C ILE A 49 -14.84 -2.66 -19.54
N GLU A 50 -13.90 -2.79 -20.47
CA GLU A 50 -14.01 -3.67 -21.65
C GLU A 50 -14.05 -5.16 -21.27
N ASP A 51 -13.18 -5.60 -20.36
CA ASP A 51 -13.10 -6.99 -19.89
C ASP A 51 -14.38 -7.49 -19.21
N LYS A 52 -15.05 -6.59 -18.50
CA LYS A 52 -16.28 -6.87 -17.77
C LYS A 52 -17.52 -6.56 -18.59
N ASN A 53 -17.36 -5.88 -19.73
CA ASN A 53 -18.45 -5.31 -20.50
C ASN A 53 -19.44 -4.52 -19.62
N THR A 54 -18.91 -3.65 -18.73
CA THR A 54 -19.72 -2.89 -17.77
C THR A 54 -19.46 -1.39 -17.84
N TYR A 55 -20.51 -0.61 -17.57
CA TYR A 55 -20.43 0.84 -17.44
C TYR A 55 -20.29 1.24 -15.97
N SER A 56 -19.38 2.16 -15.68
CA SER A 56 -19.10 2.64 -14.34
C SER A 56 -19.11 4.16 -14.30
N ASN A 57 -20.21 4.74 -13.82
CA ASN A 57 -20.33 6.18 -13.57
C ASN A 57 -19.73 6.53 -12.20
N THR A 58 -18.44 6.24 -12.02
CA THR A 58 -17.70 6.45 -10.77
C THR A 58 -16.60 7.50 -10.90
N HIS A 59 -16.56 8.22 -12.02
CA HIS A 59 -15.59 9.29 -12.23
C HIS A 59 -15.71 10.36 -11.12
N PRO A 60 -14.61 10.84 -10.52
CA PRO A 60 -14.66 11.81 -9.43
C PRO A 60 -15.39 13.11 -9.77
N LEU A 61 -15.45 13.49 -11.05
CA LEU A 61 -16.16 14.68 -11.53
C LEU A 61 -17.64 14.44 -11.91
N ASN A 62 -18.19 13.25 -11.63
CA ASN A 62 -19.59 12.95 -11.97
C ASN A 62 -20.61 13.79 -11.20
N PHE A 63 -20.23 14.38 -10.06
CA PHE A 63 -21.13 15.15 -9.21
C PHE A 63 -21.73 16.35 -9.95
N ARG A 64 -21.03 16.86 -10.96
CA ARG A 64 -21.44 17.98 -11.81
C ARG A 64 -22.73 17.70 -12.60
N PHE A 65 -23.08 16.42 -12.76
CA PHE A 65 -24.23 15.97 -13.54
C PHE A 65 -25.34 15.33 -12.69
N LYS A 66 -25.18 15.27 -11.35
CA LYS A 66 -26.15 14.60 -10.46
C LYS A 66 -27.49 15.32 -10.38
N ASP A 67 -27.47 16.64 -10.49
CA ASP A 67 -28.66 17.49 -10.37
C ASP A 67 -29.26 17.85 -11.76
N GLY A 68 -28.89 17.12 -12.81
CA GLY A 68 -29.34 17.36 -14.18
C GLY A 68 -28.51 18.41 -14.93
N ASP A 69 -29.11 19.02 -15.95
CA ASP A 69 -28.43 20.00 -16.80
C ASP A 69 -28.23 21.33 -16.07
N LYS A 70 -27.05 21.93 -16.20
CA LYS A 70 -26.68 23.18 -15.52
C LYS A 70 -25.96 24.13 -16.45
N ILE A 71 -26.25 25.42 -16.35
CA ILE A 71 -25.52 26.47 -17.08
C ILE A 71 -24.92 27.42 -16.05
N LEU A 72 -23.62 27.68 -16.17
CA LEU A 72 -22.86 28.55 -15.28
C LEU A 72 -22.09 29.58 -16.10
N PRO A 73 -21.98 30.85 -15.64
CA PRO A 73 -20.96 31.75 -16.13
C PRO A 73 -19.58 31.12 -15.96
N VAL A 74 -18.69 31.29 -16.94
CA VAL A 74 -17.35 30.69 -16.92
C VAL A 74 -16.57 31.10 -15.65
N MET A 75 -16.66 32.37 -15.26
CA MET A 75 -16.01 32.89 -14.04
C MET A 75 -16.63 32.35 -12.73
N GLN A 76 -17.79 31.69 -12.78
CA GLN A 76 -18.51 31.15 -11.62
C GLN A 76 -18.63 29.62 -11.67
N MET A 77 -17.66 28.95 -12.31
CA MET A 77 -17.61 27.48 -12.32
C MET A 77 -17.34 26.90 -10.92
N ASP A 78 -16.80 27.67 -9.97
CA ASP A 78 -16.55 27.29 -8.58
C ASP A 78 -15.93 25.89 -8.43
N LYS A 79 -16.66 24.94 -7.85
CA LYS A 79 -16.23 23.57 -7.57
C LYS A 79 -16.34 22.64 -8.78
N ASN A 80 -16.57 23.15 -9.99
CA ASN A 80 -16.82 22.35 -11.19
C ASN A 80 -15.63 22.44 -12.17
N PRO A 81 -14.44 21.89 -11.84
CA PRO A 81 -13.31 21.87 -12.78
C PRO A 81 -13.65 21.03 -14.02
N GLN A 82 -13.11 21.37 -15.19
CA GLN A 82 -13.16 20.59 -16.43
C GLN A 82 -11.74 20.38 -16.94
N LEU A 83 -11.40 19.13 -17.27
CA LEU A 83 -10.03 18.70 -17.56
C LEU A 83 -9.93 17.88 -18.85
N HIS A 84 -11.02 17.20 -19.19
CA HIS A 84 -11.03 16.20 -20.26
C HIS A 84 -11.52 16.87 -21.54
N VAL A 85 -10.68 16.93 -22.56
CA VAL A 85 -11.04 17.55 -23.84
C VAL A 85 -12.11 16.74 -24.57
N ASN A 86 -12.07 15.41 -24.42
CA ASN A 86 -12.90 14.47 -25.17
C ASN A 86 -14.39 14.47 -24.78
N SER A 87 -14.69 14.87 -23.54
CA SER A 87 -16.06 15.04 -23.04
C SER A 87 -16.58 16.46 -23.19
N VAL A 88 -16.03 17.26 -24.10
CA VAL A 88 -16.40 18.69 -24.25
C VAL A 88 -16.61 19.07 -25.70
N ILE A 89 -17.61 19.93 -25.93
CA ILE A 89 -17.85 20.61 -27.19
C ILE A 89 -17.41 22.07 -27.07
N PHE A 90 -16.60 22.54 -28.02
CA PHE A 90 -15.99 23.88 -28.05
C PHE A 90 -16.41 24.65 -29.29
N LYS A 91 -16.42 25.99 -29.21
CA LYS A 91 -16.49 26.84 -30.39
C LYS A 91 -15.14 26.83 -31.11
N ARG A 92 -15.18 26.47 -32.40
CA ARG A 92 -14.00 26.39 -33.26
C ARG A 92 -13.32 27.75 -33.40
N ASP A 93 -14.08 28.80 -33.63
CA ASP A 93 -13.50 30.11 -33.93
C ASP A 93 -12.76 30.68 -32.72
N THR A 94 -13.28 30.46 -31.49
CA THR A 94 -12.57 30.78 -30.26
C THR A 94 -11.20 30.10 -30.16
N ILE A 95 -11.09 28.81 -30.55
CA ILE A 95 -9.81 28.08 -30.56
C ILE A 95 -8.84 28.73 -31.55
N ILE A 96 -9.30 29.04 -32.76
CA ILE A 96 -8.46 29.56 -33.84
C ILE A 96 -8.00 31.00 -33.55
N GLU A 97 -8.93 31.88 -33.18
CA GLU A 97 -8.67 33.31 -32.95
C GLU A 97 -7.73 33.54 -31.76
N ASN A 98 -7.77 32.67 -30.75
CA ASN A 98 -6.92 32.76 -29.56
C ASN A 98 -5.68 31.85 -29.65
N GLY A 99 -5.46 31.15 -30.76
CA GLY A 99 -4.28 30.31 -30.97
C GLY A 99 -4.14 29.17 -29.95
N ILE A 100 -5.27 28.57 -29.54
CA ILE A 100 -5.28 27.55 -28.49
C ILE A 100 -4.87 26.20 -29.09
N LEU A 101 -3.76 25.65 -28.61
CA LEU A 101 -3.13 24.44 -29.12
C LEU A 101 -2.75 23.52 -27.96
N PHE A 102 -2.68 22.21 -28.25
CA PHE A 102 -2.03 21.26 -27.34
C PHE A 102 -0.53 21.54 -27.30
N ASP A 103 0.03 21.67 -26.11
CA ASP A 103 1.45 21.93 -25.92
C ASP A 103 2.23 20.61 -25.83
N ASP A 104 3.01 20.32 -26.86
CA ASP A 104 3.82 19.09 -26.98
C ASP A 104 4.88 18.92 -25.88
N ARG A 105 5.17 19.97 -25.12
CA ARG A 105 6.07 19.92 -23.95
C ARG A 105 5.38 19.33 -22.73
N ILE A 106 4.05 19.41 -22.63
CA ILE A 106 3.29 18.89 -21.49
C ILE A 106 3.10 17.38 -21.69
N LYS A 107 4.10 16.62 -21.23
CA LYS A 107 4.11 15.15 -21.33
C LYS A 107 4.53 14.54 -20.00
N PRO A 108 3.96 13.41 -19.60
CA PRO A 108 3.14 12.50 -20.42
C PRO A 108 1.62 12.69 -20.33
N ASN A 109 1.13 13.63 -19.53
CA ASN A 109 -0.30 13.88 -19.32
C ASN A 109 -0.54 15.36 -18.98
N PHE A 110 -1.82 15.74 -18.89
CA PHE A 110 -2.34 17.08 -18.54
C PHE A 110 -2.41 18.09 -19.69
N GLU A 111 -1.96 17.73 -20.89
CA GLU A 111 -2.13 18.51 -22.12
C GLU A 111 -3.59 18.88 -22.38
N ASP A 112 -4.53 17.96 -22.12
CA ASP A 112 -5.97 18.18 -22.22
C ASP A 112 -6.45 19.23 -21.21
N GLY A 113 -6.02 19.09 -19.95
CA GLY A 113 -6.39 19.99 -18.87
C GLY A 113 -5.89 21.40 -19.13
N HIS A 114 -4.67 21.51 -19.66
CA HIS A 114 -4.08 22.77 -20.10
C HIS A 114 -4.83 23.38 -21.28
N PHE A 115 -5.18 22.60 -22.31
CA PHE A 115 -5.97 23.07 -23.45
C PHE A 115 -7.33 23.64 -22.99
N VAL A 116 -8.08 22.86 -22.21
CA VAL A 116 -9.40 23.26 -21.69
C VAL A 116 -9.28 24.54 -20.87
N ALA A 117 -8.27 24.64 -20.02
CA ALA A 117 -8.12 25.80 -19.16
C ALA A 117 -7.70 27.06 -19.94
N ASN A 118 -6.88 26.95 -20.98
CA ASN A 118 -6.64 28.09 -21.89
C ASN A 118 -7.90 28.48 -22.69
N TYR A 119 -8.76 27.52 -23.03
CA TYR A 119 -10.06 27.81 -23.64
C TYR A 119 -11.01 28.58 -22.69
N ILE A 120 -11.08 28.15 -21.43
CA ILE A 120 -11.81 28.86 -20.37
C ILE A 120 -11.27 30.29 -20.21
N LEU A 121 -9.95 30.47 -20.25
CA LEU A 121 -9.29 31.79 -20.17
C LEU A 121 -9.71 32.72 -21.30
N ALA A 122 -9.89 32.21 -22.52
CA ALA A 122 -10.34 32.99 -23.68
C ALA A 122 -11.85 33.31 -23.68
N THR A 123 -12.62 32.75 -22.74
CA THR A 123 -14.09 32.76 -22.79
C THR A 123 -14.74 33.26 -21.49
N GLN A 124 -14.07 34.12 -20.73
CA GLN A 124 -14.51 34.56 -19.39
C GLN A 124 -15.90 35.22 -19.37
N GLU A 125 -16.27 35.94 -20.43
CA GLU A 125 -17.57 36.63 -20.59
C GLU A 125 -18.71 35.72 -21.09
N SER A 126 -18.47 34.41 -21.13
CA SER A 126 -19.42 33.43 -21.66
C SER A 126 -19.94 32.48 -20.59
N SER A 127 -20.75 31.53 -21.01
CA SER A 127 -21.30 30.48 -20.15
C SER A 127 -20.88 29.09 -20.63
N ILE A 128 -20.70 28.18 -19.66
CA ILE A 128 -20.55 26.75 -19.87
C ILE A 128 -21.86 26.04 -19.55
N ALA A 129 -22.25 25.08 -20.39
CA ALA A 129 -23.30 24.13 -20.07
C ALA A 129 -22.74 22.78 -19.63
N PHE A 130 -23.29 22.19 -18.58
CA PHE A 130 -23.09 20.81 -18.17
C PHE A 130 -24.30 20.01 -18.61
N CYS A 131 -24.14 19.17 -19.63
CA CYS A 131 -25.20 18.33 -20.20
C CYS A 131 -25.15 16.95 -19.55
N SER A 132 -26.10 16.69 -18.65
CA SER A 132 -26.16 15.44 -17.87
C SER A 132 -26.51 14.21 -18.72
N LYS A 133 -27.26 14.42 -19.80
CA LYS A 133 -27.79 13.37 -20.68
C LYS A 133 -26.86 12.99 -21.82
N ALA A 134 -25.96 13.88 -22.24
CA ALA A 134 -24.93 13.56 -23.23
C ALA A 134 -23.82 12.75 -22.56
N LYS A 135 -23.79 11.44 -22.81
CA LYS A 135 -22.81 10.52 -22.19
C LYS A 135 -21.68 10.17 -23.15
N TYR A 136 -20.47 10.42 -22.69
CA TYR A 136 -19.22 10.00 -23.32
C TYR A 136 -18.71 8.74 -22.62
N PHE A 137 -18.42 7.69 -23.38
CA PHE A 137 -17.93 6.41 -22.84
C PHE A 137 -16.44 6.25 -23.11
N TYR A 138 -15.65 6.43 -22.05
CA TYR A 138 -14.20 6.24 -22.07
C TYR A 138 -13.86 4.76 -21.85
N ARG A 139 -13.18 4.15 -22.82
CA ARG A 139 -12.82 2.74 -22.80
C ARG A 139 -11.61 2.49 -21.93
N LYS A 140 -11.75 1.59 -20.96
CA LYS A 140 -10.65 1.09 -20.12
C LYS A 140 -10.35 -0.37 -20.48
N ARG A 141 -9.15 -0.60 -21.03
CA ARG A 141 -8.62 -1.92 -21.41
C ARG A 141 -8.11 -2.69 -20.18
N SER A 142 -8.08 -4.02 -20.28
CA SER A 142 -7.64 -4.93 -19.21
C SER A 142 -6.14 -5.21 -19.19
N ASP A 143 -5.43 -4.95 -20.28
CA ASP A 143 -3.98 -5.17 -20.42
C ASP A 143 -3.13 -4.18 -19.61
N GLY A 144 -3.76 -3.19 -18.94
CA GLY A 144 -3.05 -2.20 -18.12
C GLY A 144 -2.14 -1.29 -18.94
N SER A 145 -2.25 -1.28 -20.28
CA SER A 145 -1.42 -0.49 -21.17
C SER A 145 -1.82 1.00 -21.20
N SER A 146 -2.58 1.48 -20.21
CA SER A 146 -3.02 2.86 -20.17
C SER A 146 -1.81 3.79 -20.11
N SER A 147 -1.80 4.80 -20.97
CA SER A 147 -0.78 5.86 -20.98
C SER A 147 -0.61 6.51 -19.60
N LEU A 148 -1.67 6.53 -18.79
CA LEU A 148 -1.65 7.06 -17.42
C LEU A 148 -0.90 6.16 -16.43
N ASP A 149 -0.92 4.85 -16.59
CA ASP A 149 -0.22 3.94 -15.67
C ASP A 149 1.30 3.95 -15.93
N THR A 150 1.70 3.96 -17.19
CA THR A 150 3.11 4.11 -17.61
C THR A 150 3.64 5.54 -17.43
N SER A 151 2.75 6.53 -17.26
CA SER A 151 3.14 7.94 -17.07
C SER A 151 4.09 8.16 -15.90
N TRP A 152 3.95 7.36 -14.84
CA TRP A 152 4.76 7.48 -13.62
C TRP A 152 6.23 7.07 -13.80
N GLU A 153 6.55 6.44 -14.92
CA GLU A 153 7.92 6.04 -15.28
C GLU A 153 8.63 7.10 -16.13
N LYS A 154 7.97 8.23 -16.40
CA LYS A 154 8.51 9.30 -17.24
C LYS A 154 8.88 10.51 -16.40
N ILE A 155 10.15 10.94 -16.50
CA ILE A 155 10.70 12.09 -15.76
C ILE A 155 9.89 13.38 -16.00
N GLY A 156 9.38 13.58 -17.22
CA GLY A 156 8.54 14.73 -17.59
C GLY A 156 7.30 14.91 -16.70
N LYS A 157 6.76 13.82 -16.12
CA LYS A 157 5.63 13.89 -15.18
C LYS A 157 5.98 14.69 -13.92
N TYR A 158 7.24 14.68 -13.50
CA TYR A 158 7.75 15.35 -12.31
C TYR A 158 8.37 16.72 -12.62
N THR A 159 8.40 17.12 -13.89
CA THR A 159 9.07 18.35 -14.33
C THR A 159 8.21 19.09 -15.35
N ASP A 160 8.21 18.66 -16.61
CA ASP A 160 7.54 19.34 -17.72
C ASP A 160 6.04 19.56 -17.48
N VAL A 161 5.32 18.58 -16.92
CA VAL A 161 3.89 18.72 -16.59
C VAL A 161 3.65 19.84 -15.56
N LEU A 162 4.53 19.94 -14.56
CA LEU A 162 4.41 20.94 -13.50
C LEU A 162 4.78 22.33 -14.02
N GLU A 163 5.84 22.42 -14.81
CA GLU A 163 6.38 23.69 -15.30
C GLU A 163 5.56 24.26 -16.46
N HIS A 164 5.34 23.47 -17.51
CA HIS A 164 4.65 23.92 -18.72
C HIS A 164 3.13 23.72 -18.66
N GLY A 165 2.66 22.84 -17.77
CA GLY A 165 1.24 22.64 -17.52
C GLY A 165 0.72 23.50 -16.37
N TYR A 166 1.02 23.11 -15.13
CA TYR A 166 0.42 23.74 -13.95
C TYR A 166 0.87 25.19 -13.74
N LEU A 167 2.17 25.47 -13.73
CA LEU A 167 2.70 26.80 -13.47
C LEU A 167 2.32 27.80 -14.57
N ASP A 168 2.54 27.45 -15.84
CA ASP A 168 2.11 28.29 -16.97
C ASP A 168 0.62 28.67 -16.87
N LEU A 169 -0.24 27.68 -16.55
CA LEU A 169 -1.66 27.90 -16.38
C LEU A 169 -1.97 28.87 -15.22
N LEU A 170 -1.41 28.60 -14.04
CA LEU A 170 -1.67 29.40 -12.84
C LEU A 170 -1.15 30.84 -13.00
N GLU A 171 0.02 31.03 -13.60
CA GLU A 171 0.60 32.34 -13.88
C GLU A 171 -0.25 33.16 -14.86
N LYS A 172 -0.78 32.53 -15.92
CA LYS A 172 -1.68 33.19 -16.88
C LYS A 172 -2.93 33.73 -16.20
N TYR A 173 -3.58 32.93 -15.34
CA TYR A 173 -4.76 33.38 -14.61
C TYR A 173 -4.41 34.43 -13.54
N ASN A 174 -3.29 34.27 -12.84
CA ASN A 174 -2.87 35.23 -11.82
C ASN A 174 -2.62 36.64 -12.39
N LYS A 175 -2.20 36.77 -13.66
CA LYS A 175 -2.07 38.06 -14.35
C LYS A 175 -3.40 38.81 -14.49
N LEU A 176 -4.54 38.14 -14.33
CA LEU A 176 -5.88 38.74 -14.34
C LEU A 176 -6.34 39.21 -12.95
N GLY A 177 -5.50 39.05 -11.92
CA GLY A 177 -5.74 39.55 -10.56
C GLY A 177 -5.81 38.42 -9.52
N GLU A 178 -6.50 37.33 -9.84
CA GLU A 178 -6.58 36.14 -8.98
C GLU A 178 -6.78 34.87 -9.80
N VAL A 179 -6.34 33.73 -9.24
CA VAL A 179 -6.59 32.43 -9.88
C VAL A 179 -7.97 31.92 -9.48
N PRO A 180 -8.91 31.70 -10.42
CA PRO A 180 -10.25 31.21 -10.11
C PRO A 180 -10.22 29.86 -9.41
N LYS A 181 -11.20 29.65 -8.51
CA LYS A 181 -11.35 28.41 -7.74
C LYS A 181 -11.34 27.14 -8.60
N SER A 182 -12.03 27.16 -9.74
CA SER A 182 -12.11 26.01 -10.66
C SER A 182 -10.74 25.63 -11.21
N ILE A 183 -9.87 26.60 -11.49
CA ILE A 183 -8.51 26.40 -11.99
C ILE A 183 -7.59 25.87 -10.89
N GLN A 184 -7.68 26.44 -9.67
CA GLN A 184 -6.96 25.89 -8.52
C GLN A 184 -7.37 24.43 -8.26
N TRP A 185 -8.67 24.10 -8.36
CA TRP A 185 -9.18 22.73 -8.19
C TRP A 185 -8.77 21.78 -9.33
N THR A 186 -8.64 22.30 -10.56
CA THR A 186 -8.08 21.55 -11.70
C THR A 186 -6.67 21.07 -11.40
N VAL A 187 -5.79 21.98 -10.97
CA VAL A 187 -4.39 21.64 -10.63
C VAL A 187 -4.32 20.75 -9.39
N LEU A 188 -5.09 21.05 -8.33
CA LEU A 188 -5.15 20.20 -7.12
C LEU A 188 -5.62 18.77 -7.43
N TYR A 189 -6.55 18.60 -8.37
CA TYR A 189 -7.07 17.30 -8.75
C TYR A 189 -6.03 16.42 -9.44
N ASP A 190 -5.15 16.99 -10.25
CA ASP A 190 -4.09 16.20 -10.88
C ASP A 190 -2.92 15.99 -9.89
N LEU A 191 -2.56 17.01 -9.10
CA LEU A 191 -1.50 16.93 -8.10
C LEU A 191 -1.79 15.96 -6.94
N ILE A 192 -3.04 15.76 -6.52
CA ILE A 192 -3.33 14.87 -5.38
C ILE A 192 -2.81 13.45 -5.58
N TRP A 193 -2.73 12.99 -6.84
CA TRP A 193 -2.20 11.67 -7.18
C TRP A 193 -0.70 11.55 -6.92
N HIS A 194 0.06 12.65 -7.05
CA HIS A 194 1.47 12.69 -6.68
C HIS A 194 1.64 12.44 -5.18
N PHE A 195 0.88 13.15 -4.34
CA PHE A 195 0.95 12.98 -2.88
C PHE A 195 0.54 11.58 -2.45
N LYS A 196 -0.55 11.04 -3.00
CA LYS A 196 -1.00 9.67 -2.71
C LYS A 196 0.02 8.61 -3.11
N ARG A 197 0.75 8.85 -4.21
CA ARG A 197 1.76 7.91 -4.69
C ARG A 197 3.05 7.98 -3.90
N ILE A 198 3.48 9.16 -3.46
CA ILE A 198 4.85 9.38 -2.96
C ILE A 198 4.93 9.37 -1.43
N VAL A 199 3.92 9.89 -0.72
CA VAL A 199 4.05 10.20 0.72
C VAL A 199 4.40 8.98 1.58
N GLN A 200 3.95 7.80 1.17
CA GLN A 200 4.22 6.53 1.85
C GLN A 200 5.19 5.63 1.07
N HIS A 201 5.66 6.10 -0.08
CA HIS A 201 6.46 5.32 -1.03
C HIS A 201 7.55 6.20 -1.67
N PRO A 202 8.53 6.69 -0.89
CA PRO A 202 9.61 7.53 -1.42
C PRO A 202 10.45 6.81 -2.48
N GLU A 203 10.51 5.47 -2.46
CA GLU A 203 11.20 4.66 -3.46
C GLU A 203 10.62 4.85 -4.87
N LYS A 204 9.38 5.35 -5.00
CA LYS A 204 8.79 5.72 -6.29
C LYS A 204 9.49 6.90 -6.97
N LEU A 205 10.35 7.62 -6.25
CA LEU A 205 11.18 8.70 -6.79
C LEU A 205 12.61 8.24 -7.11
N ASN A 206 12.94 6.95 -7.01
CA ASN A 206 14.28 6.45 -7.35
C ASN A 206 14.65 6.60 -8.83
N ILE A 207 13.66 6.87 -9.70
CA ILE A 207 13.89 7.24 -11.10
C ILE A 207 14.51 8.63 -11.25
N LEU A 208 14.39 9.49 -10.24
CA LEU A 208 14.93 10.83 -10.22
C LEU A 208 16.27 10.86 -9.48
N ASP A 209 17.24 11.60 -10.02
CA ASP A 209 18.42 11.99 -9.26
C ASP A 209 18.11 13.10 -8.23
N GLU A 210 19.06 13.42 -7.34
CA GLU A 210 18.84 14.40 -6.26
C GLU A 210 18.55 15.82 -6.78
N ASN A 211 19.15 16.24 -7.90
CA ASN A 211 18.87 17.55 -8.50
C ASN A 211 17.45 17.59 -9.09
N GLN A 212 17.02 16.49 -9.72
CA GLN A 212 15.68 16.33 -10.25
C GLN A 212 14.62 16.30 -9.15
N LYS A 213 14.90 15.63 -8.01
CA LYS A 213 14.01 15.65 -6.83
C LYS A 213 13.86 17.05 -6.26
N GLU A 214 14.95 17.81 -6.13
CA GLU A 214 14.90 19.18 -5.64
C GLU A 214 14.14 20.10 -6.61
N ARG A 215 14.36 19.96 -7.94
CA ARG A 215 13.58 20.69 -8.95
C ARG A 215 12.09 20.36 -8.87
N TYR A 216 11.74 19.08 -8.76
CA TYR A 216 10.36 18.63 -8.61
C TYR A 216 9.69 19.26 -7.39
N PHE A 217 10.36 19.25 -6.23
CA PHE A 217 9.86 19.90 -5.02
C PHE A 217 9.66 21.41 -5.22
N ASN A 218 10.65 22.10 -5.78
CA ASN A 218 10.60 23.55 -6.02
C ASN A 218 9.48 23.96 -6.99
N LEU A 219 9.18 23.13 -8.00
CA LEU A 219 8.05 23.37 -8.90
C LEU A 219 6.72 23.27 -8.14
N ILE A 220 6.55 22.24 -7.30
CA ILE A 220 5.36 22.10 -6.47
C ILE A 220 5.23 23.27 -5.49
N GLU A 221 6.31 23.68 -4.83
CA GLU A 221 6.29 24.83 -3.92
C GLU A 221 5.81 26.09 -4.65
N GLN A 222 6.30 26.36 -5.86
CA GLN A 222 5.84 27.47 -6.69
C GLN A 222 4.37 27.36 -7.06
N ILE A 223 3.89 26.17 -7.44
CA ILE A 223 2.47 25.93 -7.74
C ILE A 223 1.60 26.27 -6.54
N PHE A 224 2.00 25.83 -5.35
CA PHE A 224 1.24 26.10 -4.13
C PHE A 224 1.23 27.59 -3.77
N LYS A 225 2.09 28.47 -4.31
CA LYS A 225 1.95 29.94 -4.12
C LYS A 225 0.64 30.47 -4.70
N PHE A 226 0.10 29.83 -5.74
CA PHE A 226 -1.15 30.21 -6.42
C PHE A 226 -2.41 29.50 -5.92
N ILE A 227 -2.26 28.53 -5.02
CA ILE A 227 -3.38 27.75 -4.47
C ILE A 227 -3.73 28.28 -3.08
N ASP A 228 -4.95 28.76 -2.85
CA ASP A 228 -5.31 29.29 -1.53
C ASP A 228 -5.50 28.18 -0.50
N SER A 229 -5.11 28.46 0.76
CA SER A 229 -5.31 27.54 1.88
C SER A 229 -6.76 27.12 2.06
N LYS A 230 -7.71 28.02 1.77
CA LYS A 230 -9.15 27.73 1.77
C LYS A 230 -9.51 26.64 0.75
N GLN A 231 -8.91 26.67 -0.44
CA GLN A 231 -9.17 25.64 -1.45
C GLN A 231 -8.58 24.28 -1.04
N ILE A 232 -7.40 24.25 -0.42
CA ILE A 232 -6.83 23.01 0.13
C ILE A 232 -7.78 22.39 1.17
N ILE A 233 -8.35 23.21 2.07
CA ILE A 233 -9.32 22.74 3.07
C ILE A 233 -10.63 22.24 2.46
N GLU A 234 -11.18 22.93 1.47
CA GLU A 234 -12.46 22.56 0.85
C GLU A 234 -12.35 21.41 -0.16
N PHE A 235 -11.17 21.18 -0.73
CA PHE A 235 -10.95 20.17 -1.77
C PHE A 235 -11.24 18.75 -1.25
N ASN A 236 -12.08 18.00 -1.97
CA ASN A 236 -12.55 16.67 -1.56
C ASN A 236 -12.65 15.68 -2.73
N LEU A 237 -11.96 15.95 -3.85
CA LEU A 237 -11.92 15.07 -5.02
C LEU A 237 -10.68 14.16 -4.98
N GLY A 238 -10.65 13.14 -5.84
CA GLY A 238 -9.49 12.22 -5.96
C GLY A 238 -9.16 11.41 -4.70
N GLY A 239 -10.07 11.39 -3.71
CA GLY A 239 -9.78 10.85 -2.39
C GLY A 239 -8.77 11.70 -1.61
N ALA A 240 -8.90 13.03 -1.63
CA ALA A 240 -8.15 13.94 -0.77
C ALA A 240 -8.73 13.96 0.67
N TRP A 241 -8.26 13.03 1.49
CA TRP A 241 -8.61 12.95 2.92
C TRP A 241 -8.00 14.09 3.73
N PHE A 242 -8.52 14.32 4.95
CA PHE A 242 -8.06 15.39 5.85
C PHE A 242 -6.55 15.39 6.09
N TYR A 243 -5.91 14.23 6.20
CA TYR A 243 -4.46 14.14 6.41
C TYR A 243 -3.64 14.76 5.27
N HIS A 244 -4.11 14.66 4.01
CA HIS A 244 -3.46 15.33 2.90
C HIS A 244 -3.55 16.84 3.09
N LYS A 245 -4.70 17.35 3.56
CA LYS A 245 -4.90 18.80 3.79
C LYS A 245 -3.95 19.31 4.87
N VAL A 246 -3.79 18.55 5.96
CA VAL A 246 -2.80 18.85 7.00
C VAL A 246 -1.40 18.94 6.42
N GLY A 247 -0.97 17.94 5.65
CA GLY A 247 0.38 17.94 5.08
C GLY A 247 0.60 19.02 4.01
N LEU A 248 -0.38 19.28 3.14
CA LEU A 248 -0.30 20.32 2.13
C LEU A 248 -0.23 21.73 2.75
N LEU A 249 -1.02 22.00 3.79
CA LEU A 249 -0.97 23.27 4.52
C LEU A 249 0.33 23.42 5.31
N GLY A 250 0.77 22.36 5.99
CA GLY A 250 2.02 22.37 6.73
C GLY A 250 3.22 22.62 5.82
N LEU A 251 3.39 21.77 4.80
CA LEU A 251 4.57 21.75 3.96
C LEU A 251 4.67 22.95 3.03
N PHE A 252 3.56 23.37 2.39
CA PHE A 252 3.61 24.41 1.36
C PHE A 252 3.03 25.75 1.79
N LYS A 253 2.29 25.82 2.90
CA LYS A 253 1.70 27.07 3.41
C LYS A 253 2.23 27.48 4.77
N ASN A 254 2.99 26.63 5.44
CA ASN A 254 3.43 26.83 6.83
C ASN A 254 2.23 27.21 7.74
N GLN A 255 1.12 26.49 7.58
CA GLN A 255 -0.14 26.75 8.25
C GLN A 255 -0.72 25.49 8.88
N GLU A 256 -1.43 25.67 9.98
CA GLU A 256 -2.30 24.63 10.55
C GLU A 256 -3.70 24.67 9.92
N PRO A 257 -4.43 23.55 9.88
CA PRO A 257 -5.82 23.58 9.47
C PRO A 257 -6.68 24.38 10.47
N PRO A 258 -7.80 24.98 10.02
CA PRO A 258 -8.67 25.79 10.88
C PRO A 258 -9.44 24.98 11.94
N PHE A 259 -9.38 23.64 11.87
CA PHE A 259 -9.93 22.70 12.84
C PHE A 259 -9.11 21.41 12.79
N GLN A 260 -9.14 20.61 13.85
CA GLN A 260 -8.54 19.27 13.90
C GLN A 260 -9.59 18.16 13.90
N ILE A 261 -9.18 16.97 13.45
CA ILE A 261 -9.99 15.75 13.54
C ILE A 261 -9.17 14.66 14.21
N VAL A 262 -9.66 14.19 15.35
CA VAL A 262 -9.16 13.00 16.04
C VAL A 262 -10.10 11.84 15.74
N TYR A 263 -9.58 10.74 15.23
CA TYR A 263 -10.31 9.55 14.85
C TYR A 263 -10.23 8.50 15.96
N ALA A 264 -11.38 8.04 16.46
CA ALA A 264 -11.45 6.79 17.21
C ALA A 264 -11.35 5.64 16.20
N GLU A 265 -10.19 5.01 16.12
CA GLU A 265 -9.84 4.06 15.06
C GLU A 265 -10.11 2.60 15.44
N GLN A 266 -9.81 2.22 16.68
CA GLN A 266 -9.94 0.85 17.17
C GLN A 266 -10.35 0.83 18.65
N TYR A 267 -10.94 -0.28 19.08
CA TYR A 267 -11.24 -0.55 20.48
C TYR A 267 -10.75 -1.92 20.91
N ASP A 268 -10.03 -1.97 22.02
CA ASP A 268 -9.60 -3.19 22.70
C ASP A 268 -10.57 -3.46 23.87
N PHE A 269 -11.46 -4.43 23.67
CA PHE A 269 -12.46 -4.80 24.68
C PHE A 269 -11.85 -5.50 25.91
N VAL A 270 -10.67 -6.12 25.76
CA VAL A 270 -10.01 -6.85 26.84
C VAL A 270 -9.30 -5.87 27.78
N LYS A 271 -8.61 -4.88 27.23
CA LYS A 271 -7.88 -3.86 28.01
C LYS A 271 -8.73 -2.61 28.32
N ASN A 272 -9.95 -2.54 27.80
CA ASN A 272 -10.84 -1.37 27.87
C ASN A 272 -10.17 -0.09 27.33
N GLN A 273 -9.49 -0.20 26.18
CA GLN A 273 -8.72 0.90 25.58
C GLN A 273 -9.30 1.32 24.23
N VAL A 274 -9.26 2.62 23.93
CA VAL A 274 -9.53 3.17 22.59
C VAL A 274 -8.23 3.63 21.95
N LEU A 275 -8.08 3.35 20.65
CA LEU A 275 -7.03 3.94 19.83
C LEU A 275 -7.53 5.24 19.20
N LEU A 276 -6.93 6.35 19.61
CA LEU A 276 -7.14 7.67 19.04
C LEU A 276 -6.03 7.99 18.05
N ARG A 277 -6.40 8.55 16.89
CA ARG A 277 -5.47 8.91 15.83
C ARG A 277 -5.71 10.32 15.31
N TYR A 278 -4.68 11.11 15.10
CA TYR A 278 -4.79 12.41 14.42
C TYR A 278 -3.55 12.74 13.60
N PHE A 279 -3.63 13.82 12.82
CA PHE A 279 -2.54 14.27 11.96
C PHE A 279 -2.21 15.74 12.22
N SER A 280 -0.92 16.06 12.29
CA SER A 280 -0.44 17.44 12.45
C SER A 280 0.74 17.74 11.54
N SER A 281 0.92 19.01 11.19
CA SER A 281 2.14 19.53 10.56
C SER A 281 3.23 19.89 11.58
N GLN A 282 2.89 19.93 12.87
CA GLN A 282 3.77 20.29 13.98
C GLN A 282 3.77 19.20 15.05
N ASN A 283 4.68 19.31 16.01
CA ASN A 283 4.71 18.43 17.17
C ASN A 283 3.79 19.03 18.26
N ASP A 284 2.48 18.87 18.09
CA ASP A 284 1.48 19.41 18.99
C ASP A 284 1.38 18.64 20.30
N ILE A 285 0.82 19.31 21.31
CA ILE A 285 0.45 18.69 22.58
C ILE A 285 -1.03 18.31 22.53
N GLU A 286 -1.32 17.04 22.74
CA GLU A 286 -2.70 16.57 22.95
C GLU A 286 -3.12 16.70 24.42
N ARG A 287 -4.36 17.12 24.64
CA ARG A 287 -5.05 17.02 25.92
C ARG A 287 -6.22 16.06 25.78
N ILE A 288 -6.16 14.95 26.51
CA ILE A 288 -7.21 13.93 26.52
C ILE A 288 -7.92 14.01 27.85
N THR A 289 -9.24 14.15 27.85
CA THR A 289 -10.04 14.15 29.07
C THR A 289 -11.11 13.07 29.06
N ILE A 290 -11.22 12.33 30.16
CA ILE A 290 -12.31 11.38 30.41
C ILE A 290 -13.08 11.87 31.63
N ASP A 291 -14.38 12.12 31.46
CA ASP A 291 -15.25 12.70 32.50
C ASP A 291 -14.60 13.93 33.19
N ASP A 292 -14.10 14.85 32.36
CA ASP A 292 -13.40 16.10 32.74
C ASP A 292 -12.07 15.93 33.52
N LYS A 293 -11.50 14.71 33.55
CA LYS A 293 -10.18 14.44 34.12
C LYS A 293 -9.16 14.23 33.02
N ASP A 294 -8.00 14.90 33.13
CA ASP A 294 -6.89 14.70 32.19
C ASP A 294 -6.34 13.28 32.32
N ILE A 295 -6.09 12.63 31.18
CA ILE A 295 -5.59 11.26 31.08
C ILE A 295 -4.38 11.24 30.15
N ILE A 296 -3.37 10.45 30.53
CA ILE A 296 -2.20 10.17 29.70
C ILE A 296 -2.46 8.86 28.95
N PRO A 297 -2.14 8.75 27.66
CA PRO A 297 -2.23 7.49 26.93
C PRO A 297 -1.28 6.44 27.52
N ASP A 298 -1.71 5.19 27.58
CA ASP A 298 -0.86 4.07 28.01
C ASP A 298 0.25 3.79 27.00
N PHE A 299 -0.05 4.00 25.72
CA PHE A 299 0.90 3.87 24.62
C PHE A 299 0.69 5.00 23.63
N ALA A 300 1.79 5.60 23.17
CA ALA A 300 1.78 6.66 22.18
C ALA A 300 2.86 6.41 21.13
N LYS A 301 2.56 6.77 19.88
CA LYS A 301 3.53 6.74 18.78
C LYS A 301 3.32 7.91 17.83
N THR A 302 4.43 8.42 17.31
CA THR A 302 4.47 9.35 16.19
C THR A 302 5.02 8.64 14.96
N ILE A 303 4.27 8.65 13.88
CA ILE A 303 4.69 8.24 12.54
C ILE A 303 5.02 9.49 11.75
N MET A 304 6.14 9.48 11.03
CA MET A 304 6.51 10.56 10.14
C MET A 304 6.18 10.16 8.70
N HIS A 305 5.32 10.94 8.05
CA HIS A 305 5.07 10.85 6.62
C HIS A 305 5.98 11.86 5.91
N ASP A 306 6.63 11.46 4.83
CA ASP A 306 7.61 12.29 4.11
C ASP A 306 7.16 12.57 2.68
N PHE A 307 7.61 13.69 2.11
CA PHE A 307 7.43 14.01 0.70
C PHE A 307 8.73 14.62 0.18
N VAL A 308 9.40 13.89 -0.73
CA VAL A 308 10.68 14.33 -1.35
C VAL A 308 11.73 14.69 -0.29
N GLY A 309 11.90 13.85 0.73
CA GLY A 309 12.90 14.07 1.79
C GLY A 309 12.59 15.23 2.75
N ARG A 310 11.36 15.74 2.76
CA ARG A 310 10.85 16.71 3.74
C ARG A 310 9.69 16.09 4.53
N THR A 311 9.49 16.49 5.77
CA THR A 311 8.34 16.04 6.56
C THR A 311 7.05 16.56 5.94
N PHE A 312 6.17 15.66 5.51
CA PHE A 312 4.84 16.00 5.00
C PHE A 312 3.87 16.26 6.14
N CYS A 313 3.72 15.28 7.05
CA CYS A 313 2.97 15.44 8.29
C CYS A 313 3.36 14.36 9.30
N TYR A 314 3.00 14.60 10.55
CA TYR A 314 3.05 13.62 11.63
C TYR A 314 1.69 12.96 11.81
N GLU A 315 1.67 11.65 12.02
CA GLU A 315 0.51 10.91 12.49
C GLU A 315 0.74 10.47 13.93
N ARG A 316 -0.19 10.82 14.82
CA ARG A 316 -0.16 10.47 16.23
C ARG A 316 -1.14 9.33 16.49
N ARG A 317 -0.71 8.30 17.20
CA ARG A 317 -1.49 7.11 17.55
C ARG A 317 -1.41 6.88 19.06
N LEU A 318 -2.55 6.92 19.73
CA LEU A 318 -2.64 6.98 21.19
C LEU A 318 -3.62 5.93 21.70
N TRP A 319 -3.13 4.93 22.44
CA TRP A 319 -3.98 4.02 23.18
C TRP A 319 -4.31 4.61 24.55
N VAL A 320 -5.60 4.84 24.79
CA VAL A 320 -6.10 5.46 26.01
C VAL A 320 -6.99 4.48 26.75
N HIS A 321 -6.63 4.15 28.00
CA HIS A 321 -7.50 3.40 28.89
C HIS A 321 -8.75 4.20 29.24
N LEU A 322 -9.91 3.55 29.13
CA LEU A 322 -11.18 4.06 29.61
C LEU A 322 -11.48 3.40 30.96
N PRO A 323 -11.48 4.15 32.08
CA PRO A 323 -11.87 3.60 33.37
C PRO A 323 -13.28 3.01 33.36
N ASP A 324 -13.53 2.04 34.24
CA ASP A 324 -14.87 1.47 34.38
C ASP A 324 -15.88 2.53 34.82
N GLY A 325 -17.02 2.55 34.15
CA GLY A 325 -18.06 3.55 34.36
C GLY A 325 -17.81 4.91 33.67
N ALA A 326 -16.70 5.08 32.94
CA ALA A 326 -16.43 6.28 32.16
C ALA A 326 -17.59 6.61 31.21
N LYS A 327 -17.97 7.89 31.12
CA LYS A 327 -19.15 8.33 30.36
C LYS A 327 -18.78 9.04 29.07
N GLU A 328 -17.76 9.88 29.07
CA GLU A 328 -17.40 10.74 27.93
C GLU A 328 -15.89 10.84 27.72
N VAL A 329 -15.49 10.91 26.45
CA VAL A 329 -14.11 11.17 26.00
C VAL A 329 -14.09 12.46 25.19
N ARG A 330 -13.17 13.37 25.54
CA ARG A 330 -12.84 14.57 24.74
C ARG A 330 -11.34 14.63 24.46
N VAL A 331 -11.01 15.28 23.36
CA VAL A 331 -9.62 15.47 22.93
C VAL A 331 -9.51 16.86 22.36
N ASP A 332 -8.50 17.60 22.80
CA ASP A 332 -8.10 18.89 22.28
C ASP A 332 -6.67 18.80 21.77
N ILE A 333 -6.42 19.29 20.55
CA ILE A 333 -5.08 19.37 19.96
C ILE A 333 -4.67 20.84 19.89
N GLY A 334 -3.68 21.22 20.68
CA GLY A 334 -3.24 22.61 20.78
C GLY A 334 -4.40 23.57 21.10
N SER A 335 -4.46 24.70 20.39
CA SER A 335 -5.53 25.70 20.52
C SER A 335 -6.59 25.63 19.41
N VAL A 336 -6.53 24.61 18.55
CA VAL A 336 -7.37 24.52 17.35
C VAL A 336 -8.69 23.80 17.68
N PRO A 337 -9.85 24.27 17.17
CA PRO A 337 -11.12 23.58 17.38
C PRO A 337 -11.03 22.11 16.96
N THR A 338 -11.19 21.18 17.91
CA THR A 338 -10.98 19.75 17.68
C THR A 338 -12.30 19.00 17.62
N LYS A 339 -12.42 18.11 16.63
CA LYS A 339 -13.58 17.22 16.47
C LYS A 339 -13.15 15.78 16.66
N LEU A 340 -13.85 15.05 17.53
CA LEU A 340 -13.69 13.62 17.66
C LEU A 340 -14.59 12.90 16.65
N SER A 341 -14.03 11.97 15.89
CA SER A 341 -14.69 11.24 14.80
C SER A 341 -14.86 9.76 15.14
N LEU A 342 -16.08 9.25 15.02
CA LEU A 342 -16.43 7.83 15.20
C LEU A 342 -17.31 7.37 14.02
N GLY A 343 -16.79 6.45 13.20
CA GLY A 343 -17.51 5.94 12.04
C GLY A 343 -17.94 7.02 11.03
N GLY A 344 -17.17 8.10 10.90
CA GLY A 344 -17.46 9.24 10.03
C GLY A 344 -18.35 10.32 10.65
N ARG A 345 -18.98 10.07 11.80
CA ARG A 345 -19.70 11.09 12.57
C ARG A 345 -18.71 11.89 13.41
N GLN A 346 -18.80 13.21 13.36
CA GLN A 346 -17.89 14.11 14.08
C GLN A 346 -18.63 14.90 15.15
N SER A 347 -18.00 15.06 16.31
CA SER A 347 -18.52 15.84 17.44
C SER A 347 -17.44 16.77 18.00
N ALA A 348 -17.78 18.03 18.20
CA ALA A 348 -16.93 19.01 18.88
C ALA A 348 -17.08 18.96 20.42
N LYS A 349 -18.04 18.20 20.95
CA LYS A 349 -18.31 18.11 22.39
C LYS A 349 -17.68 16.89 23.07
N GLY A 350 -17.02 16.03 22.30
CA GLY A 350 -16.63 14.68 22.73
C GLY A 350 -17.57 13.60 22.24
N ILE A 351 -17.30 12.37 22.66
CA ILE A 351 -18.08 11.17 22.32
C ILE A 351 -18.37 10.40 23.60
N SER A 352 -19.61 9.90 23.73
CA SER A 352 -19.96 9.04 24.86
C SER A 352 -19.25 7.68 24.74
N VAL A 353 -18.73 7.18 25.86
CA VAL A 353 -18.09 5.86 25.93
C VAL A 353 -19.06 4.74 25.53
N LYS A 354 -20.36 4.92 25.81
CA LYS A 354 -21.42 4.01 25.38
C LYS A 354 -21.53 3.93 23.86
N ASP A 355 -21.56 5.07 23.16
CA ASP A 355 -21.66 5.11 21.70
C ASP A 355 -20.38 4.57 21.06
N LEU A 356 -19.22 4.89 21.64
CA LEU A 356 -17.92 4.38 21.23
C LEU A 356 -17.88 2.85 21.30
N LYS A 357 -18.15 2.26 22.47
CA LYS A 357 -18.22 0.80 22.66
C LYS A 357 -19.29 0.18 21.76
N GLY A 358 -20.45 0.81 21.65
CA GLY A 358 -21.55 0.37 20.79
C GLY A 358 -21.16 0.28 19.32
N TYR A 359 -20.52 1.33 18.79
CA TYR A 359 -20.03 1.36 17.41
C TYR A 359 -19.07 0.21 17.11
N PHE A 360 -18.02 0.05 17.92
CA PHE A 360 -17.04 -1.00 17.69
C PHE A 360 -17.65 -2.40 17.86
N LYS A 361 -18.58 -2.58 18.80
CA LYS A 361 -19.32 -3.84 18.95
C LYS A 361 -20.19 -4.15 17.74
N THR A 362 -20.84 -3.16 17.12
CA THR A 362 -21.60 -3.36 15.87
C THR A 362 -20.72 -3.61 14.65
N SER A 363 -19.43 -3.24 14.71
CA SER A 363 -18.48 -3.47 13.62
C SER A 363 -17.89 -4.89 13.61
N ILE A 364 -18.08 -5.66 14.69
CA ILE A 364 -17.70 -7.07 14.77
C ILE A 364 -18.67 -7.88 13.90
N PRO A 365 -18.19 -8.64 12.89
CA PRO A 365 -19.06 -9.50 12.11
C PRO A 365 -19.77 -10.53 12.99
N LYS A 366 -21.05 -10.75 12.73
CA LYS A 366 -21.84 -11.77 13.42
C LYS A 366 -21.66 -13.11 12.70
N PHE A 367 -21.23 -14.10 13.45
CA PHE A 367 -21.08 -15.47 12.97
C PHE A 367 -21.88 -16.42 13.86
N GLU A 368 -22.33 -17.53 13.28
CA GLU A 368 -22.89 -18.64 14.04
C GLU A 368 -21.75 -19.33 14.79
N VAL A 369 -21.90 -19.47 16.11
CA VAL A 369 -20.87 -20.05 16.97
C VAL A 369 -21.12 -21.55 17.08
N ASP A 370 -20.12 -22.32 16.71
CA ASP A 370 -20.06 -23.75 16.95
C ASP A 370 -19.43 -24.02 18.32
N THR A 371 -20.08 -24.84 19.13
CA THR A 371 -19.67 -25.14 20.50
C THR A 371 -18.33 -25.88 20.55
N GLN A 372 -17.98 -26.67 19.53
CA GLN A 372 -16.71 -27.39 19.45
C GLN A 372 -15.51 -26.42 19.40
N PHE A 373 -15.68 -25.30 18.69
CA PHE A 373 -14.60 -24.34 18.44
C PHE A 373 -14.71 -23.07 19.29
N SER A 374 -15.71 -22.99 20.16
CA SER A 374 -15.95 -21.83 21.01
C SER A 374 -14.74 -21.54 21.90
N GLY A 375 -14.18 -20.34 21.76
CA GLY A 375 -13.00 -19.92 22.53
C GLY A 375 -11.68 -20.60 22.14
N ALA A 376 -11.67 -21.41 21.08
CA ALA A 376 -10.48 -22.12 20.63
C ALA A 376 -9.37 -21.18 20.14
N TRP A 377 -8.14 -21.68 20.11
CA TRP A 377 -7.01 -21.03 19.44
C TRP A 377 -6.67 -21.78 18.16
N ILE A 378 -6.67 -21.05 17.05
CA ILE A 378 -6.40 -21.61 15.72
C ILE A 378 -4.97 -21.25 15.34
N PHE A 379 -4.15 -22.27 15.10
CA PHE A 379 -2.77 -22.16 14.68
C PHE A 379 -2.64 -22.45 13.19
N MET A 380 -1.77 -21.73 12.49
CA MET A 380 -1.53 -21.94 11.07
C MET A 380 -0.19 -21.33 10.63
N ASP A 381 0.62 -22.08 9.89
CA ASP A 381 1.77 -21.52 9.18
C ASP A 381 1.32 -21.04 7.79
N ARG A 382 1.38 -21.91 6.78
CA ARG A 382 0.72 -21.71 5.48
C ARG A 382 -0.45 -22.68 5.34
N ASP A 383 -1.26 -22.49 4.31
CA ASP A 383 -2.33 -23.43 3.97
C ASP A 383 -1.78 -24.76 3.44
N VAL A 384 -0.67 -24.71 2.70
CA VAL A 384 -0.06 -25.87 2.04
C VAL A 384 1.12 -26.50 2.78
N GLN A 385 1.63 -25.86 3.84
CA GLN A 385 2.90 -26.26 4.48
C GLN A 385 2.97 -25.80 5.93
N ALA A 386 3.59 -26.62 6.78
CA ALA A 386 3.92 -26.32 8.16
C ALA A 386 5.44 -26.05 8.35
N ASP A 387 6.06 -26.52 9.43
CA ASP A 387 7.49 -26.33 9.77
C ASP A 387 7.90 -24.86 10.01
N ASP A 388 6.99 -24.00 10.51
CA ASP A 388 7.28 -22.62 10.89
C ASP A 388 6.79 -22.32 12.34
N ASN A 389 6.78 -21.05 12.74
CA ASN A 389 6.60 -20.61 14.12
C ASN A 389 5.30 -21.10 14.77
N ALA A 390 4.20 -21.25 14.01
CA ALA A 390 2.93 -21.69 14.55
C ALA A 390 2.97 -23.19 14.90
N GLU A 391 3.62 -24.03 14.09
CA GLU A 391 3.82 -25.45 14.41
C GLU A 391 4.61 -25.61 15.71
N HIS A 392 5.71 -24.87 15.85
CA HIS A 392 6.54 -24.90 17.06
C HIS A 392 5.79 -24.41 18.31
N LEU A 393 5.06 -23.30 18.20
CA LEU A 393 4.27 -22.79 19.32
C LEU A 393 3.11 -23.71 19.68
N TYR A 394 2.46 -24.33 18.68
CA TYR A 394 1.40 -25.32 18.90
C TYR A 394 1.91 -26.48 19.76
N ARG A 395 3.09 -27.04 19.44
CA ARG A 395 3.68 -28.12 20.26
C ARG A 395 3.90 -27.69 21.71
N TYR A 396 4.43 -26.50 21.92
CA TYR A 396 4.63 -25.97 23.26
C TYR A 396 3.29 -25.86 24.01
N VAL A 397 2.27 -25.26 23.40
CA VAL A 397 0.96 -25.06 24.03
C VAL A 397 0.28 -26.39 24.30
N LYS A 398 0.29 -27.31 23.35
CA LYS A 398 -0.26 -28.67 23.50
C LYS A 398 0.33 -29.39 24.71
N ASN A 399 1.64 -29.27 24.92
CA ASN A 399 2.35 -29.99 25.98
C ASN A 399 2.24 -29.31 27.34
N GLN A 400 2.20 -27.98 27.40
CA GLN A 400 2.17 -27.21 28.66
C GLN A 400 0.76 -26.84 29.13
N TYR A 401 -0.20 -26.77 28.21
CA TYR A 401 -1.58 -26.35 28.46
C TYR A 401 -2.58 -27.31 27.76
N PRO A 402 -2.62 -28.59 28.15
CA PRO A 402 -3.43 -29.62 27.47
C PRO A 402 -4.94 -29.35 27.52
N ASP A 403 -5.42 -28.57 28.50
CA ASP A 403 -6.83 -28.18 28.63
C ASP A 403 -7.22 -27.03 27.67
N GLN A 404 -6.25 -26.37 27.04
CA GLN A 404 -6.53 -25.31 26.07
C GLN A 404 -7.02 -25.94 24.76
N ASN A 405 -8.24 -25.59 24.36
CA ASN A 405 -8.79 -26.01 23.08
C ASN A 405 -8.00 -25.37 21.92
N ILE A 406 -7.20 -26.16 21.22
CA ILE A 406 -6.32 -25.72 20.13
C ILE A 406 -6.50 -26.59 18.89
N PHE A 407 -6.42 -25.96 17.72
CA PHE A 407 -6.46 -26.63 16.42
C PHE A 407 -5.37 -26.09 15.52
N PHE A 408 -4.88 -26.94 14.62
CA PHE A 408 -3.89 -26.57 13.60
C PHE A 408 -4.53 -26.72 12.21
N VAL A 409 -4.55 -25.63 11.44
CA VAL A 409 -5.15 -25.61 10.11
C VAL A 409 -4.08 -25.87 9.06
N LEU A 410 -4.32 -26.87 8.22
CA LEU A 410 -3.45 -27.25 7.11
C LEU A 410 -4.31 -27.92 6.03
N ARG A 411 -3.94 -27.87 4.76
CA ARG A 411 -4.62 -28.68 3.74
C ARG A 411 -4.29 -30.15 3.93
N GLU A 412 -5.30 -31.01 3.73
CA GLU A 412 -5.15 -32.47 3.84
C GLU A 412 -4.20 -33.07 2.81
N ASP A 413 -3.97 -32.40 1.67
CA ASP A 413 -3.00 -32.80 0.65
C ASP A 413 -1.56 -32.29 0.91
N SER A 414 -1.32 -31.63 2.05
CA SER A 414 0.03 -31.20 2.43
C SER A 414 0.92 -32.38 2.78
N HIS A 415 2.19 -32.31 2.35
CA HIS A 415 3.22 -33.28 2.72
C HIS A 415 3.49 -33.36 4.23
N ASP A 416 3.08 -32.34 5.01
CA ASP A 416 3.22 -32.32 6.46
C ASP A 416 2.03 -32.97 7.21
N TRP A 417 0.91 -33.25 6.53
CA TRP A 417 -0.33 -33.68 7.18
C TRP A 417 -0.15 -34.98 7.97
N GLU A 418 0.34 -36.05 7.32
CA GLU A 418 0.51 -37.36 7.96
C GLU A 418 1.49 -37.29 9.15
N ARG A 419 2.55 -36.48 9.03
CA ARG A 419 3.53 -36.26 10.11
C ARG A 419 2.86 -35.61 11.33
N LEU A 420 2.11 -34.53 11.11
CA LEU A 420 1.44 -33.82 12.20
C LEU A 420 0.30 -34.63 12.83
N GLU A 421 -0.43 -35.40 12.02
CA GLU A 421 -1.44 -36.34 12.52
C GLU A 421 -0.82 -37.40 13.43
N ALA A 422 0.30 -38.00 13.00
CA ALA A 422 1.06 -38.96 13.81
C ALA A 422 1.61 -38.33 15.11
N GLU A 423 1.91 -37.03 15.10
CA GLU A 423 2.27 -36.25 16.30
C GLU A 423 1.05 -35.89 17.17
N ASN A 424 -0.16 -36.35 16.83
CA ASN A 424 -1.45 -36.07 17.47
C ASN A 424 -1.86 -34.59 17.43
N PHE A 425 -1.58 -33.87 16.35
CA PHE A 425 -2.12 -32.53 16.16
C PHE A 425 -3.64 -32.62 15.94
N ASN A 426 -4.39 -31.68 16.52
CA ASN A 426 -5.81 -31.49 16.21
C ASN A 426 -5.93 -30.78 14.87
N LEU A 427 -5.82 -31.52 13.77
CA LEU A 427 -5.82 -30.97 12.42
C LEU A 427 -7.23 -30.60 11.95
N ILE A 428 -7.33 -29.47 11.23
CA ILE A 428 -8.52 -29.07 10.49
C ILE A 428 -8.11 -28.87 9.04
N ASN A 429 -8.78 -29.56 8.11
CA ASN A 429 -8.52 -29.39 6.68
C ASN A 429 -8.86 -27.97 6.26
N PHE A 430 -7.86 -27.23 5.76
CA PHE A 430 -8.03 -25.88 5.26
C PHE A 430 -9.09 -25.85 4.15
N GLY A 431 -10.04 -24.94 4.25
CA GLY A 431 -11.12 -24.81 3.28
C GLY A 431 -12.40 -25.58 3.62
N SER A 432 -12.33 -26.52 4.56
CA SER A 432 -13.48 -27.28 5.04
C SER A 432 -14.51 -26.41 5.76
N ASP A 433 -15.70 -26.96 5.98
CA ASP A 433 -16.72 -26.29 6.79
C ASP A 433 -16.31 -26.20 8.26
N ASP A 434 -15.52 -27.15 8.77
CA ASP A 434 -14.95 -27.08 10.11
C ASP A 434 -13.93 -25.95 10.22
N HIS A 435 -13.12 -25.70 9.18
CA HIS A 435 -12.26 -24.51 9.13
C HIS A 435 -13.07 -23.22 9.23
N LYS A 436 -14.18 -23.11 8.49
CA LYS A 436 -15.07 -21.94 8.56
C LYS A 436 -15.65 -21.78 9.97
N LYS A 437 -16.22 -22.83 10.54
CA LYS A 437 -16.81 -22.83 11.89
C LYS A 437 -15.77 -22.49 12.97
N ALA A 438 -14.56 -23.01 12.82
CA ALA A 438 -13.44 -22.72 13.71
C ALA A 438 -13.09 -21.23 13.71
N LEU A 439 -12.91 -20.64 12.53
CA LEU A 439 -12.68 -19.20 12.41
C LEU A 439 -13.87 -18.37 12.92
N GLN A 440 -15.10 -18.82 12.69
CA GLN A 440 -16.32 -18.17 13.18
C GLN A 440 -16.44 -18.15 14.71
N SER A 441 -15.83 -19.11 15.41
CA SER A 441 -16.06 -19.34 16.85
C SER A 441 -14.83 -19.13 17.75
N CYS A 442 -13.63 -19.10 17.16
CA CYS A 442 -12.37 -18.99 17.90
C CYS A 442 -12.21 -17.66 18.66
N ALA A 443 -11.42 -17.69 19.73
CA ALA A 443 -10.96 -16.49 20.41
C ALA A 443 -9.67 -15.92 19.80
N LYS A 444 -8.80 -16.80 19.28
CA LYS A 444 -7.49 -16.42 18.74
C LYS A 444 -7.22 -17.05 17.39
N VAL A 445 -6.61 -16.27 16.51
CA VAL A 445 -5.95 -16.74 15.29
C VAL A 445 -4.46 -16.45 15.46
N ILE A 446 -3.64 -17.48 15.42
CA ILE A 446 -2.19 -17.43 15.69
C ILE A 446 -1.49 -17.95 14.44
N SER A 447 -0.75 -17.09 13.74
CA SER A 447 -0.17 -17.49 12.46
C SER A 447 1.20 -16.90 12.18
N SER A 448 2.05 -17.68 11.52
CA SER A 448 3.34 -17.23 10.95
C SER A 448 3.17 -16.35 9.72
N HIS A 449 1.97 -16.31 9.15
CA HIS A 449 1.60 -15.52 7.98
C HIS A 449 0.47 -14.53 8.29
N ALA A 450 0.41 -13.46 7.51
CA ALA A 450 -0.64 -12.44 7.58
C ALA A 450 -1.27 -12.18 6.21
N ASP A 451 -1.16 -13.14 5.29
CA ASP A 451 -1.74 -13.06 3.95
C ASP A 451 -3.28 -13.10 3.99
N HIS A 452 -3.92 -12.77 2.87
CA HIS A 452 -5.38 -12.65 2.81
C HIS A 452 -6.11 -13.94 3.19
N TYR A 453 -5.54 -15.11 2.89
CA TYR A 453 -6.13 -16.40 3.28
C TYR A 453 -6.10 -16.65 4.80
N VAL A 454 -5.31 -15.87 5.56
CA VAL A 454 -5.29 -15.88 7.04
C VAL A 454 -6.19 -14.77 7.57
N THR A 455 -5.97 -13.53 7.13
CA THR A 455 -6.59 -12.34 7.75
C THR A 455 -8.01 -12.05 7.28
N ASN A 456 -8.41 -12.62 6.14
CA ASN A 456 -9.64 -12.26 5.42
C ASN A 456 -10.33 -13.46 4.76
N TYR A 457 -10.07 -14.68 5.23
CA TYR A 457 -10.70 -15.91 4.73
C TYR A 457 -12.24 -15.84 4.72
N LEU A 458 -12.85 -15.39 5.82
CA LEU A 458 -14.31 -15.17 5.94
C LEU A 458 -14.76 -13.80 5.42
N GLY A 459 -13.89 -13.06 4.74
CA GLY A 459 -14.11 -11.72 4.22
C GLY A 459 -13.59 -10.61 5.13
N LYS A 460 -14.06 -9.39 4.84
CA LYS A 460 -13.60 -8.16 5.48
C LYS A 460 -13.92 -8.14 6.98
N ASN A 461 -12.96 -7.72 7.79
CA ASN A 461 -13.05 -7.59 9.25
C ASN A 461 -13.23 -8.90 10.03
N MET A 462 -12.95 -10.08 9.46
CA MET A 462 -13.17 -11.35 10.19
C MET A 462 -12.40 -11.43 11.52
N LEU A 463 -11.28 -10.73 11.65
CA LEU A 463 -10.49 -10.70 12.88
C LEU A 463 -11.05 -9.76 13.96
N LYS A 464 -12.01 -8.87 13.63
CA LYS A 464 -12.64 -8.01 14.65
C LYS A 464 -13.35 -8.85 15.69
N GLY A 465 -13.08 -8.55 16.95
CA GLY A 465 -13.61 -9.30 18.09
C GLY A 465 -12.83 -10.58 18.44
N ARG A 466 -11.77 -10.90 17.68
CA ARG A 466 -10.80 -11.97 17.96
C ARG A 466 -9.44 -11.33 18.27
N HIS A 467 -8.50 -12.12 18.78
CA HIS A 467 -7.10 -11.70 18.84
C HIS A 467 -6.29 -12.37 17.73
N PHE A 468 -5.72 -11.56 16.84
CA PHE A 468 -4.77 -12.02 15.85
C PHE A 468 -3.33 -11.82 16.32
N ILE A 469 -2.59 -12.93 16.40
CA ILE A 469 -1.18 -12.96 16.77
C ILE A 469 -0.37 -13.35 15.54
N PHE A 470 0.43 -12.42 15.05
CA PHE A 470 1.32 -12.61 13.93
C PHE A 470 2.72 -13.01 14.42
N LEU A 471 3.04 -14.29 14.23
CA LEU A 471 4.31 -14.89 14.66
C LEU A 471 5.47 -14.58 13.69
N GLN A 472 5.16 -14.03 12.51
CA GLN A 472 6.11 -13.83 11.41
C GLN A 472 6.72 -15.15 10.88
N HIS A 473 7.40 -15.08 9.74
CA HIS A 473 8.08 -16.22 9.08
C HIS A 473 9.55 -15.88 8.76
N GLY A 474 10.10 -14.89 9.45
CA GLY A 474 11.45 -14.39 9.26
C GLY A 474 11.61 -13.01 9.89
N VAL A 475 12.85 -12.66 10.25
CA VAL A 475 13.14 -11.36 10.87
C VAL A 475 12.82 -10.24 9.89
N THR A 476 11.98 -9.29 10.31
CA THR A 476 11.60 -8.13 9.49
C THR A 476 12.75 -7.13 9.46
N LYS A 477 13.72 -7.38 8.57
CA LYS A 477 14.93 -6.55 8.36
C LYS A 477 14.70 -5.40 7.36
N ASP A 478 13.81 -5.64 6.39
CA ASP A 478 13.40 -4.68 5.36
C ASP A 478 12.12 -3.94 5.79
N ASP A 479 11.83 -2.81 5.13
CA ASP A 479 10.60 -2.06 5.37
C ASP A 479 9.41 -2.74 4.66
N LEU A 480 8.51 -3.28 5.48
CA LEU A 480 7.25 -3.92 5.10
C LEU A 480 6.03 -3.08 5.51
N SER A 481 6.21 -1.80 5.86
CA SER A 481 5.15 -0.94 6.39
C SER A 481 3.96 -0.82 5.44
N ALA A 482 4.19 -0.74 4.14
CA ALA A 482 3.14 -0.72 3.12
C ALA A 482 2.16 -1.91 3.23
N TRP A 483 2.70 -3.11 3.47
CA TRP A 483 1.91 -4.34 3.59
C TRP A 483 1.33 -4.52 4.99
N LEU A 484 2.11 -4.29 6.05
CA LEU A 484 1.65 -4.49 7.43
C LEU A 484 0.65 -3.41 7.87
N ASN A 485 0.79 -2.17 7.41
CA ASN A 485 -0.17 -1.12 7.70
C ASN A 485 -1.53 -1.38 7.03
N SER A 486 -1.57 -2.13 5.92
CA SER A 486 -2.80 -2.48 5.22
C SER A 486 -3.62 -3.56 5.93
N LYS A 487 -3.05 -4.26 6.91
CA LYS A 487 -3.75 -5.31 7.66
C LYS A 487 -4.83 -4.70 8.54
N GLU A 488 -6.03 -5.27 8.49
CA GLU A 488 -7.18 -4.70 9.19
C GLU A 488 -7.02 -4.75 10.72
N GLN A 489 -6.38 -5.82 11.22
CA GLN A 489 -6.12 -6.00 12.64
C GLN A 489 -4.90 -6.90 12.84
N ILE A 490 -3.99 -6.48 13.72
CA ILE A 490 -2.91 -7.27 14.32
C ILE A 490 -2.86 -6.84 15.78
N ASP A 491 -3.13 -7.76 16.69
CA ASP A 491 -3.19 -7.47 18.13
C ASP A 491 -1.84 -7.75 18.82
N CYS A 492 -1.04 -8.63 18.22
CA CYS A 492 0.33 -8.90 18.63
C CYS A 492 1.19 -9.26 17.42
N ILE A 493 2.37 -8.65 17.29
CA ILE A 493 3.45 -9.05 16.39
C ILE A 493 4.69 -9.35 17.24
N ILE A 494 5.24 -10.56 17.09
CA ILE A 494 6.45 -10.94 17.84
C ILE A 494 7.69 -10.50 17.09
N THR A 495 8.77 -10.20 17.81
CA THR A 495 10.07 -9.79 17.26
C THR A 495 11.20 -10.53 17.97
N THR A 496 12.36 -10.55 17.33
CA THR A 496 13.54 -11.31 17.75
C THR A 496 14.63 -10.45 18.37
N SER A 497 14.66 -9.15 18.06
CA SER A 497 15.72 -8.25 18.52
C SER A 497 15.22 -6.82 18.75
N ASN A 498 15.96 -6.03 19.55
CA ASN A 498 15.64 -4.62 19.78
C ASN A 498 15.61 -3.78 18.49
N PRO A 499 16.54 -3.92 17.53
CA PRO A 499 16.46 -3.22 16.25
C PRO A 499 15.17 -3.54 15.47
N GLU A 500 14.77 -4.81 15.40
CA GLU A 500 13.51 -5.21 14.77
C GLU A 500 12.29 -4.64 15.51
N ARG A 501 12.26 -4.75 16.84
CA ARG A 501 11.21 -4.15 17.67
C ARG A 501 11.09 -2.65 17.40
N ASN A 502 12.21 -1.94 17.44
CA ASN A 502 12.26 -0.49 17.27
C ASN A 502 11.84 -0.08 15.85
N SER A 503 12.19 -0.85 14.81
CA SER A 503 11.73 -0.55 13.45
C SER A 503 10.20 -0.55 13.36
N LEU A 504 9.52 -1.44 14.10
CA LEU A 504 8.06 -1.52 14.14
C LEU A 504 7.41 -0.47 15.06
N CYS A 505 7.89 -0.29 16.29
CA CYS A 505 7.16 0.51 17.30
C CYS A 505 7.77 1.86 17.67
N ALA A 506 9.02 2.17 17.35
CA ALA A 506 9.63 3.44 17.74
C ALA A 506 9.01 4.66 17.03
N ASN A 507 9.19 5.85 17.60
CA ASN A 507 8.77 7.08 16.94
C ASN A 507 9.58 7.34 15.65
N GLY A 508 8.93 7.94 14.67
CA GLY A 508 9.54 8.29 13.39
C GLY A 508 9.57 7.16 12.35
N THR A 509 9.19 5.94 12.71
CA THR A 509 9.07 4.84 11.74
C THR A 509 7.72 4.85 11.02
N ARG A 510 7.65 4.21 9.85
CA ARG A 510 6.45 4.19 8.99
C ARG A 510 5.35 3.24 9.46
N TYR A 511 5.67 2.30 10.34
CA TYR A 511 4.72 1.30 10.81
C TYR A 511 3.67 1.91 11.73
N LYS A 512 2.45 1.37 11.72
CA LYS A 512 1.35 1.85 12.56
C LYS A 512 1.32 1.30 14.00
N PHE A 513 2.22 0.37 14.32
CA PHE A 513 2.20 -0.36 15.58
C PHE A 513 2.84 0.44 16.70
N THR A 514 2.20 0.46 17.87
CA THR A 514 2.78 1.01 19.11
C THR A 514 3.47 -0.11 19.88
N GLU A 515 4.09 0.21 21.01
CA GLU A 515 4.66 -0.83 21.89
C GLU A 515 3.59 -1.79 22.45
N LYS A 516 2.30 -1.42 22.41
CA LYS A 516 1.19 -2.30 22.80
C LYS A 516 1.11 -3.55 21.94
N GLU A 517 1.33 -3.41 20.65
CA GLU A 517 1.18 -4.49 19.66
C GLU A 517 2.47 -5.28 19.44
N VAL A 518 3.64 -4.75 19.81
CA VAL A 518 4.94 -5.37 19.49
C VAL A 518 5.53 -6.07 20.70
N ALA A 519 5.70 -7.39 20.61
CA ALA A 519 6.31 -8.21 21.65
C ALA A 519 7.74 -8.63 21.26
N LEU A 520 8.71 -8.47 22.15
CA LEU A 520 10.07 -8.96 21.97
C LEU A 520 10.22 -10.30 22.69
N THR A 521 10.04 -11.40 21.97
CA THR A 521 9.98 -12.76 22.54
C THR A 521 10.96 -13.72 21.90
N GLY A 522 11.52 -13.40 20.72
CA GLY A 522 12.09 -14.41 19.85
C GLY A 522 11.02 -15.16 19.05
N PHE A 523 11.47 -15.97 18.11
CA PHE A 523 10.60 -16.83 17.30
C PHE A 523 10.49 -18.23 17.90
N PRO A 524 9.29 -18.83 18.00
CA PRO A 524 9.12 -20.20 18.49
C PRO A 524 10.02 -21.22 17.81
N ARG A 525 10.27 -21.08 16.50
CA ARG A 525 11.16 -21.99 15.76
C ARG A 525 12.63 -21.87 16.17
N HIS A 526 13.06 -20.72 16.70
CA HIS A 526 14.44 -20.51 17.16
C HIS A 526 14.77 -21.32 18.42
N ASP A 527 13.78 -21.66 19.24
CA ASP A 527 13.99 -22.44 20.46
C ASP A 527 14.62 -23.80 20.16
N LEU A 528 14.18 -24.47 19.10
CA LEU A 528 14.74 -25.76 18.68
C LEU A 528 16.17 -25.59 18.16
N LEU A 529 16.44 -24.54 17.37
CA LEU A 529 17.78 -24.26 16.83
C LEU A 529 18.80 -23.99 17.94
N LEU A 530 18.39 -23.31 19.01
CA LEU A 530 19.25 -23.03 20.17
C LEU A 530 19.60 -24.27 21.00
N ASN A 531 18.77 -25.31 20.95
CA ASN A 531 18.97 -26.56 21.68
C ASN A 531 19.89 -27.55 20.93
N ASN A 532 20.10 -27.39 19.63
CA ASN A 532 20.85 -28.32 18.77
C ASN A 532 22.36 -28.04 18.64
N LYS A 533 23.03 -27.59 19.72
CA LYS A 533 24.43 -27.11 19.69
C LYS A 533 25.49 -28.17 19.36
N GLU A 534 25.17 -29.46 19.44
CA GLU A 534 26.18 -30.53 19.40
C GLU A 534 26.33 -31.24 18.04
N LYS A 535 25.48 -30.94 17.05
CA LYS A 535 25.54 -31.62 15.74
C LYS A 535 26.57 -30.94 14.83
N LYS A 536 27.79 -31.48 14.78
CA LYS A 536 28.79 -31.08 13.78
C LYS A 536 28.46 -31.74 12.44
N SER A 537 27.94 -30.97 11.50
CA SER A 537 27.75 -31.39 10.11
C SER A 537 28.48 -30.43 9.19
N ASN A 538 29.26 -30.96 8.25
CA ASN A 538 30.03 -30.18 7.29
C ASN A 538 29.19 -29.95 6.02
N THR A 539 28.18 -29.09 6.10
CA THR A 539 27.34 -28.75 4.93
C THR A 539 27.48 -27.29 4.55
N ILE A 540 27.74 -27.02 3.27
CA ILE A 540 27.66 -25.70 2.65
C ILE A 540 26.27 -25.58 2.04
N LEU A 541 25.44 -24.71 2.60
CA LEU A 541 24.05 -24.52 2.19
C LEU A 541 23.92 -23.27 1.32
N PHE A 542 23.32 -23.40 0.14
CA PHE A 542 23.03 -22.31 -0.79
C PHE A 542 21.53 -22.03 -0.82
N MET A 543 21.12 -20.83 -0.40
CA MET A 543 19.70 -20.41 -0.38
C MET A 543 19.51 -19.00 -0.96
N PRO A 544 19.40 -18.87 -2.29
CA PRO A 544 19.13 -17.58 -2.91
C PRO A 544 17.67 -17.13 -2.76
N THR A 545 17.47 -15.81 -2.65
CA THR A 545 16.14 -15.17 -2.64
C THR A 545 15.59 -15.06 -4.07
N TRP A 546 14.26 -15.08 -4.24
CA TRP A 546 13.65 -14.84 -5.55
C TRP A 546 13.75 -13.37 -5.98
N ARG A 547 13.58 -13.08 -7.27
CA ARG A 547 13.39 -11.71 -7.78
C ARG A 547 12.06 -11.60 -8.50
N LYS A 548 11.43 -10.43 -8.44
CA LYS A 548 10.09 -10.23 -9.02
C LYS A 548 10.11 -10.25 -10.55
N ASN A 549 11.17 -9.73 -11.15
CA ASN A 549 11.34 -9.61 -12.59
C ASN A 549 11.80 -10.91 -13.28
N ILE A 550 12.01 -12.00 -12.54
CA ILE A 550 12.46 -13.29 -13.11
C ILE A 550 11.42 -14.39 -13.02
N ILE A 551 10.29 -14.15 -12.35
CA ILE A 551 9.15 -15.08 -12.29
C ILE A 551 7.98 -14.51 -13.11
N GLY A 552 7.06 -15.36 -13.58
CA GLY A 552 5.91 -14.92 -14.36
C GLY A 552 4.88 -14.15 -13.53
N ASN A 553 3.73 -13.82 -14.13
CA ASN A 553 2.68 -13.09 -13.40
C ASN A 553 2.03 -13.96 -12.33
N ARG A 554 1.50 -13.33 -11.29
CA ARG A 554 0.80 -14.06 -10.23
C ARG A 554 -0.51 -14.63 -10.78
N ILE A 555 -0.72 -15.93 -10.60
CA ILE A 555 -1.96 -16.60 -10.96
C ILE A 555 -3.07 -16.18 -9.98
N SER A 556 -4.25 -15.83 -10.50
CA SER A 556 -5.34 -15.32 -9.67
C SER A 556 -5.86 -16.38 -8.69
N GLY A 557 -6.10 -15.97 -7.43
CA GLY A 557 -6.69 -16.84 -6.40
C GLY A 557 -5.72 -17.66 -5.55
N GLY A 558 -4.39 -17.60 -5.79
CA GLY A 558 -3.41 -18.40 -5.05
C GLY A 558 -2.06 -17.70 -4.78
N SER A 559 -1.08 -18.49 -4.34
CA SER A 559 0.33 -18.08 -4.11
C SER A 559 1.27 -18.45 -5.27
N GLU A 560 0.73 -18.95 -6.38
CA GLU A 560 1.48 -19.44 -7.54
C GLU A 560 1.72 -18.34 -8.59
N PHE A 561 2.75 -18.55 -9.40
CA PHE A 561 3.15 -17.66 -10.49
C PHE A 561 3.25 -18.45 -11.79
N GLU A 562 2.97 -17.78 -12.92
CA GLU A 562 3.22 -18.32 -14.25
C GLU A 562 4.70 -18.69 -14.42
N TYR A 563 4.94 -19.71 -15.24
CA TYR A 563 6.29 -20.11 -15.62
C TYR A 563 6.90 -19.07 -16.56
N ASN A 564 8.16 -18.70 -16.33
CA ASN A 564 8.89 -17.75 -17.16
C ASN A 564 9.94 -18.48 -18.01
N ASP A 565 9.65 -18.61 -19.32
CA ASP A 565 10.56 -19.24 -20.27
C ASP A 565 11.90 -18.50 -20.42
N GLU A 566 11.95 -17.22 -20.09
CA GLU A 566 13.16 -16.39 -20.17
C GLU A 566 14.01 -16.40 -18.89
N PHE A 567 13.66 -17.23 -17.89
CA PHE A 567 14.38 -17.30 -16.60
C PHE A 567 15.89 -17.49 -16.77
N VAL A 568 16.32 -18.31 -17.74
CA VAL A 568 17.73 -18.60 -18.04
C VAL A 568 18.53 -17.40 -18.54
N LEU A 569 17.86 -16.37 -19.05
CA LEU A 569 18.50 -15.13 -19.50
C LEU A 569 18.80 -14.17 -18.35
N SER A 570 18.21 -14.40 -17.18
CA SER A 570 18.36 -13.54 -16.01
C SER A 570 19.78 -13.55 -15.46
N GLU A 571 20.23 -12.41 -14.95
CA GLU A 571 21.49 -12.30 -14.20
C GLU A 571 21.48 -13.22 -12.98
N PHE A 572 20.32 -13.40 -12.35
CA PHE A 572 20.13 -14.37 -11.27
C PHE A 572 20.60 -15.77 -11.65
N PHE A 573 20.05 -16.32 -12.74
CA PHE A 573 20.38 -17.67 -13.19
C PHE A 573 21.87 -17.78 -13.52
N LYS A 574 22.40 -16.85 -14.33
CA LYS A 574 23.81 -16.84 -14.75
C LYS A 574 24.77 -16.83 -13.56
N HIS A 575 24.53 -15.96 -12.57
CA HIS A 575 25.40 -15.82 -11.41
C HIS A 575 25.36 -17.03 -10.49
N TRP A 576 24.18 -17.60 -10.20
CA TRP A 576 24.06 -18.78 -9.33
C TRP A 576 24.53 -20.07 -10.02
N GLN A 577 24.21 -20.25 -11.30
CA GLN A 577 24.74 -21.35 -12.12
C GLN A 577 26.27 -21.32 -12.12
N SER A 578 26.89 -20.16 -12.31
CA SER A 578 28.35 -20.01 -12.32
C SER A 578 29.00 -20.40 -10.98
N VAL A 579 28.40 -20.01 -9.85
CA VAL A 579 28.91 -20.37 -8.51
C VAL A 579 28.75 -21.86 -8.24
N LEU A 580 27.57 -22.41 -8.49
CA LEU A 580 27.26 -23.82 -8.21
C LEU A 580 28.06 -24.77 -9.12
N THR A 581 28.43 -24.36 -10.33
CA THR A 581 29.25 -25.20 -11.24
C THR A 581 30.75 -24.95 -11.14
N SER A 582 31.19 -24.09 -10.23
CA SER A 582 32.60 -23.72 -10.12
C SER A 582 33.49 -24.90 -9.70
N PRO A 583 34.56 -25.24 -10.45
CA PRO A 583 35.53 -26.24 -10.02
C PRO A 583 36.19 -25.90 -8.68
N TYR A 584 36.32 -24.61 -8.36
CA TYR A 584 36.90 -24.16 -7.09
C TYR A 584 35.97 -24.46 -5.89
N LEU A 585 34.65 -24.41 -6.10
CA LEU A 585 33.69 -24.81 -5.07
C LEU A 585 33.83 -26.31 -4.74
N LYS A 586 34.01 -27.14 -5.78
CA LYS A 586 34.28 -28.57 -5.62
C LYS A 586 35.58 -28.82 -4.84
N GLU A 587 36.67 -28.14 -5.19
CA GLU A 587 37.95 -28.26 -4.48
C GLU A 587 37.81 -27.91 -2.99
N ILE A 588 37.10 -26.83 -2.66
CA ILE A 588 36.82 -26.44 -1.27
C ILE A 588 36.03 -27.54 -0.55
N ALA A 589 34.97 -28.06 -1.18
CA ALA A 589 34.14 -29.09 -0.58
C ALA A 589 34.93 -30.38 -0.32
N GLU A 590 35.75 -30.83 -1.26
CA GLU A 590 36.61 -32.02 -1.10
C GLU A 590 37.66 -31.80 -0.01
N LYS A 591 38.36 -30.66 -0.02
CA LYS A 591 39.38 -30.31 0.97
C LYS A 591 38.85 -30.32 2.41
N HIS A 592 37.60 -29.89 2.59
CA HIS A 592 36.97 -29.79 3.91
C HIS A 592 36.02 -30.95 4.24
N ASN A 593 35.95 -31.97 3.38
CA ASN A 593 34.99 -33.07 3.47
C ASN A 593 33.56 -32.55 3.74
N ALA A 594 33.15 -31.56 2.94
CA ALA A 594 31.87 -30.88 3.07
C ALA A 594 30.89 -31.31 1.98
N SER A 595 29.63 -31.49 2.36
CA SER A 595 28.54 -31.67 1.41
C SER A 595 28.00 -30.32 0.94
N ILE A 596 27.54 -30.24 -0.31
CA ILE A 596 26.95 -29.03 -0.87
C ILE A 596 25.46 -29.27 -1.05
N VAL A 597 24.64 -28.36 -0.50
CA VAL A 597 23.20 -28.38 -0.65
C VAL A 597 22.73 -27.10 -1.32
N PHE A 598 21.93 -27.24 -2.37
CA PHE A 598 21.22 -26.15 -3.02
C PHE A 598 19.73 -26.23 -2.67
N PHE A 599 19.23 -25.21 -1.99
CA PHE A 599 17.83 -25.07 -1.59
C PHE A 599 17.35 -23.67 -2.00
N PRO A 600 16.89 -23.49 -3.25
CA PRO A 600 16.40 -22.20 -3.69
C PRO A 600 15.03 -21.89 -3.07
N HIS A 601 14.69 -20.60 -3.00
CA HIS A 601 13.37 -20.13 -2.55
C HIS A 601 12.23 -20.87 -3.28
N ALA A 602 11.08 -21.09 -2.62
CA ALA A 602 9.94 -21.81 -3.17
C ALA A 602 9.55 -21.39 -4.61
N TYR A 603 9.54 -20.08 -4.90
CA TYR A 603 9.25 -19.54 -6.23
C TYR A 603 10.31 -19.81 -7.31
N ILE A 604 11.49 -20.26 -6.93
CA ILE A 604 12.59 -20.64 -7.83
C ILE A 604 12.64 -22.16 -8.01
N GLN A 605 12.04 -22.95 -7.10
CA GLN A 605 12.04 -24.40 -7.18
C GLN A 605 11.47 -24.98 -8.50
N PRO A 606 10.43 -24.38 -9.14
CA PRO A 606 9.98 -24.82 -10.47
C PRO A 606 11.04 -24.76 -11.57
N TYR A 607 12.10 -23.95 -11.39
CA TYR A 607 13.16 -23.75 -12.37
C TYR A 607 14.43 -24.56 -12.06
N ILE A 608 14.41 -25.42 -11.03
CA ILE A 608 15.58 -26.21 -10.61
C ILE A 608 16.15 -27.03 -11.78
N GLU A 609 15.29 -27.64 -12.59
CA GLU A 609 15.70 -28.51 -13.70
C GLU A 609 16.46 -27.76 -14.81
N LEU A 610 16.34 -26.43 -14.86
CA LEU A 610 17.10 -25.60 -15.81
C LEU A 610 18.57 -25.44 -15.38
N PHE A 611 18.89 -25.66 -14.10
CA PHE A 611 20.27 -25.62 -13.63
C PHE A 611 21.00 -26.90 -14.04
N THR A 612 22.14 -26.75 -14.72
CA THR A 612 23.02 -27.89 -15.02
C THR A 612 23.96 -28.11 -13.84
N LEU A 613 23.49 -28.83 -12.82
CA LEU A 613 24.22 -29.02 -11.56
C LEU A 613 25.07 -30.31 -11.57
N PRO A 614 26.33 -30.26 -11.08
CA PRO A 614 27.15 -31.46 -10.90
C PRO A 614 26.55 -32.42 -9.86
N GLU A 615 26.82 -33.72 -10.00
CA GLU A 615 26.30 -34.77 -9.11
C GLU A 615 26.64 -34.57 -7.62
N HIS A 616 27.72 -33.85 -7.30
CA HIS A 616 28.13 -33.59 -5.92
C HIS A 616 27.29 -32.50 -5.21
N ILE A 617 26.40 -31.81 -5.94
CA ILE A 617 25.45 -30.83 -5.39
C ILE A 617 24.12 -31.52 -5.15
N LYS A 618 23.72 -31.58 -3.88
CA LYS A 618 22.41 -32.11 -3.49
C LYS A 618 21.36 -31.02 -3.62
N VAL A 619 20.34 -31.25 -4.42
CA VAL A 619 19.19 -30.34 -4.50
C VAL A 619 18.11 -30.80 -3.52
N MET A 620 17.65 -29.88 -2.68
CA MET A 620 16.59 -30.13 -1.70
C MET A 620 15.47 -29.10 -1.87
N ASN A 621 14.26 -29.46 -1.46
CA ASN A 621 13.07 -28.62 -1.55
C ASN A 621 12.18 -28.84 -0.32
N HIS A 622 11.08 -28.09 -0.24
CA HIS A 622 10.19 -28.16 0.92
C HIS A 622 9.53 -29.53 1.12
N VAL A 623 9.37 -30.33 0.05
CA VAL A 623 8.70 -31.64 0.12
C VAL A 623 9.60 -32.70 0.75
N ASN A 624 10.92 -32.61 0.54
CA ASN A 624 11.84 -33.69 0.89
C ASN A 624 12.75 -33.41 2.10
N GLU A 625 12.75 -32.20 2.66
CA GLU A 625 13.58 -31.88 3.81
C GLU A 625 13.02 -30.71 4.65
N SER A 626 13.17 -30.80 5.97
CA SER A 626 12.79 -29.72 6.91
C SER A 626 13.80 -28.58 6.86
N MET A 627 13.31 -27.33 6.86
CA MET A 627 14.17 -26.15 6.91
C MET A 627 14.97 -26.10 8.22
N GLN A 628 14.31 -26.44 9.33
CA GLN A 628 14.94 -26.48 10.65
C GLN A 628 16.10 -27.47 10.70
N LYS A 629 15.94 -28.62 10.05
CA LYS A 629 17.00 -29.62 9.93
C LYS A 629 18.13 -29.12 9.03
N LEU A 630 17.83 -28.47 7.90
CA LEU A 630 18.84 -27.86 7.03
C LEU A 630 19.70 -26.84 7.76
N PHE A 631 19.10 -25.93 8.51
CA PHE A 631 19.85 -24.94 9.30
C PHE A 631 20.66 -25.60 10.40
N THR A 632 20.15 -26.67 11.01
CA THR A 632 20.88 -27.45 12.02
C THR A 632 22.10 -28.18 11.41
N ASP A 633 21.95 -28.78 10.24
CA ASP A 633 23.00 -29.54 9.57
C ASP A 633 23.99 -28.64 8.78
N ALA A 634 23.64 -27.39 8.48
CA ALA A 634 24.53 -26.44 7.80
C ALA A 634 25.69 -25.99 8.70
N SER A 635 26.91 -25.96 8.14
CA SER A 635 28.09 -25.32 8.72
C SER A 635 28.23 -23.86 8.30
N ILE A 636 27.82 -23.56 7.07
CA ILE A 636 27.85 -22.21 6.49
C ILE A 636 26.68 -22.04 5.53
N LEU A 637 26.12 -20.83 5.51
CA LEU A 637 25.09 -20.44 4.55
C LEU A 637 25.66 -19.46 3.53
N VAL A 638 25.40 -19.70 2.26
CA VAL A 638 25.58 -18.74 1.17
C VAL A 638 24.19 -18.31 0.71
N THR A 639 23.88 -17.02 0.90
CA THR A 639 22.60 -16.41 0.54
C THR A 639 22.84 -15.02 -0.02
N ASP A 640 21.81 -14.21 -0.20
CA ASP A 640 21.89 -12.86 -0.76
C ASP A 640 21.15 -11.83 0.11
N TYR A 641 19.83 -11.72 -0.02
CA TYR A 641 19.00 -10.75 0.70
C TYR A 641 17.95 -11.43 1.60
N SER A 642 18.15 -12.70 1.94
CA SER A 642 17.17 -13.50 2.67
C SER A 642 17.21 -13.28 4.18
N SER A 643 16.05 -13.37 4.83
CA SER A 643 15.93 -13.43 6.28
C SER A 643 16.38 -14.77 6.88
N VAL A 644 16.60 -15.82 6.07
CA VAL A 644 17.12 -17.12 6.56
C VAL A 644 18.53 -17.01 7.15
N ALA A 645 19.26 -15.94 6.84
CA ALA A 645 20.53 -15.62 7.49
C ALA A 645 20.42 -15.52 9.02
N PHE A 646 19.26 -15.10 9.54
CA PHE A 646 19.01 -14.97 10.97
C PHE A 646 18.87 -16.34 11.66
N GLU A 647 18.41 -17.37 10.95
CA GLU A 647 18.34 -18.76 11.46
C GLU A 647 19.75 -19.32 11.73
N MET A 648 20.73 -18.94 10.90
CA MET A 648 22.14 -19.26 11.10
C MET A 648 22.77 -18.42 12.22
N ALA A 649 22.41 -17.14 12.28
CA ALA A 649 22.93 -16.21 13.28
C ALA A 649 22.56 -16.63 14.72
N VAL A 650 21.33 -17.08 14.94
CA VAL A 650 20.86 -17.61 16.23
C VAL A 650 21.72 -18.79 16.70
N GLN A 651 22.20 -19.61 15.76
CA GLN A 651 23.10 -20.74 16.03
C GLN A 651 24.58 -20.36 16.04
N LYS A 652 24.93 -19.08 15.86
CA LYS A 652 26.30 -18.56 15.73
C LYS A 652 27.09 -19.18 14.57
N LYS A 653 26.40 -19.47 13.46
CA LYS A 653 26.99 -20.03 12.25
C LYS A 653 27.24 -18.93 11.21
N PRO A 654 28.35 -19.01 10.45
CA PRO A 654 28.72 -17.99 9.48
C PRO A 654 27.76 -17.93 8.28
N VAL A 655 27.63 -16.73 7.72
CA VAL A 655 26.86 -16.46 6.50
C VAL A 655 27.75 -15.74 5.49
N ILE A 656 27.59 -16.03 4.20
CA ILE A 656 28.18 -15.29 3.09
C ILE A 656 27.04 -14.69 2.27
N TYR A 657 27.09 -13.38 2.03
CA TYR A 657 26.11 -12.70 1.20
C TYR A 657 26.66 -12.49 -0.22
N TYR A 658 26.01 -13.07 -1.22
CA TYR A 658 26.34 -12.94 -2.64
C TYR A 658 25.36 -11.98 -3.32
N GLN A 659 25.68 -10.69 -3.29
CA GLN A 659 24.78 -9.57 -3.61
C GLN A 659 25.24 -8.88 -4.91
N PHE A 660 25.15 -9.60 -6.03
CA PHE A 660 25.61 -9.11 -7.35
C PHE A 660 24.70 -8.02 -7.96
N ASP A 661 23.44 -7.94 -7.51
CA ASP A 661 22.35 -7.14 -8.09
C ASP A 661 21.74 -6.10 -7.13
N GLU A 662 22.49 -5.61 -6.14
CA GLU A 662 21.95 -4.75 -5.05
C GLU A 662 21.25 -3.49 -5.57
N GLU A 663 21.86 -2.80 -6.55
CA GLU A 663 21.30 -1.58 -7.16
C GLU A 663 19.92 -1.87 -7.78
N THR A 664 19.79 -2.98 -8.50
CA THR A 664 18.51 -3.39 -9.11
C THR A 664 17.53 -3.89 -8.06
N PHE A 665 17.97 -4.65 -7.05
CA PHE A 665 17.12 -5.24 -6.02
C PHE A 665 16.36 -4.18 -5.21
N PHE A 666 17.03 -3.09 -4.83
CA PHE A 666 16.45 -1.99 -4.05
C PHE A 666 15.95 -0.80 -4.91
N SER A 667 15.95 -0.93 -6.24
CA SER A 667 15.45 0.11 -7.16
C SER A 667 13.94 0.36 -7.09
N GLY A 668 13.18 -0.52 -6.42
CA GLY A 668 11.72 -0.50 -6.39
C GLY A 668 11.05 -1.42 -7.42
N THR A 669 11.84 -2.17 -8.20
CA THR A 669 11.38 -3.24 -9.10
C THR A 669 11.01 -4.53 -8.34
N HIS A 670 11.55 -4.71 -7.13
CA HIS A 670 11.18 -5.77 -6.21
C HIS A 670 10.26 -5.25 -5.09
N ASN A 671 9.63 -6.15 -4.32
CA ASN A 671 8.67 -5.77 -3.28
C ASN A 671 9.34 -5.34 -1.96
N TYR A 672 10.66 -5.50 -1.82
CA TYR A 672 11.38 -5.11 -0.61
C TYR A 672 11.90 -3.68 -0.71
N VAL A 673 11.64 -2.91 0.35
CA VAL A 673 12.17 -1.56 0.54
C VAL A 673 13.25 -1.64 1.63
N LYS A 674 14.39 -0.97 1.44
CA LYS A 674 15.50 -1.02 2.40
C LYS A 674 15.01 -0.58 3.79
N GLY A 675 15.17 -1.47 4.78
CA GLY A 675 14.81 -1.22 6.17
C GLY A 675 15.99 -0.73 7.01
N TYR A 676 15.98 -1.05 8.31
CA TYR A 676 17.05 -0.66 9.24
C TYR A 676 18.33 -1.49 9.09
N TYR A 677 18.27 -2.64 8.42
CA TYR A 677 19.36 -3.58 8.36
C TYR A 677 20.30 -3.28 7.18
N ASP A 678 21.53 -2.83 7.48
CA ASP A 678 22.59 -2.73 6.48
C ASP A 678 23.47 -3.98 6.50
N TYR A 679 23.60 -4.66 5.35
CA TYR A 679 24.38 -5.90 5.24
C TYR A 679 25.89 -5.71 5.47
N ARG A 680 26.43 -4.51 5.22
CA ARG A 680 27.86 -4.22 5.38
C ARG A 680 28.20 -3.96 6.85
N GLU A 681 27.27 -3.34 7.58
CA GLU A 681 27.46 -2.99 9.00
C GLU A 681 26.93 -4.07 9.96
N HIS A 682 25.79 -4.68 9.65
CA HIS A 682 25.06 -5.61 10.52
C HIS A 682 25.10 -7.07 10.05
N GLY A 683 25.70 -7.35 8.89
CA GLY A 683 25.80 -8.69 8.29
C GLY A 683 26.45 -9.73 9.21
N PHE A 684 25.98 -10.98 9.15
CA PHE A 684 26.57 -12.10 9.91
C PHE A 684 27.81 -12.72 9.26
N GLY A 685 28.40 -12.03 8.29
CA GLY A 685 29.62 -12.40 7.59
C GLY A 685 29.84 -11.55 6.33
N PRO A 686 30.81 -11.89 5.47
CA PRO A 686 31.22 -11.02 4.38
C PRO A 686 30.11 -10.85 3.33
N SER A 687 29.92 -9.62 2.86
CA SER A 687 29.14 -9.33 1.66
C SER A 687 30.06 -9.18 0.45
N ARG A 688 29.74 -9.88 -0.63
CA ARG A 688 30.43 -9.81 -1.91
C ARG A 688 29.48 -9.27 -2.97
N HIS A 689 29.77 -8.06 -3.41
CA HIS A 689 29.17 -7.46 -4.60
C HIS A 689 29.94 -7.92 -5.84
N ALA A 690 29.26 -7.99 -6.99
CA ALA A 690 29.97 -8.14 -8.26
C ALA A 690 30.96 -6.97 -8.39
N ARG A 691 32.22 -7.25 -8.75
CA ARG A 691 33.15 -6.19 -9.13
C ARG A 691 32.58 -5.53 -10.38
N LYS A 692 32.33 -4.22 -10.34
CA LYS A 692 32.05 -3.42 -11.54
C LYS A 692 33.19 -3.56 -12.54
#